data_AF-A0A2H9LZ20-F1
#
_entry.id   AF-A0A2H9LZ20-F1
#
_cell.length_a   1.000
_cell.length_b   1.000
_cell.length_c   1.000
_cell.angle_alpha   90.00
_cell.angle_beta   90.00
_cell.angle_gamma   90.00
#
_symmetry.space_group_name_H-M   'P 1'
#
loop_
_entity.id
_entity.type
_entity.pdbx_description
1 polymer ?
#
loop_
_entity_poly.entity_id
_entity_poly.type
_entity_poly.pdbx_seq_one_letter_code
_entity_poly.pdbx_strand_id
1 'polypeptide(L)'
;MITLKMDIIDVSEKDDIIYLYGVTEKGETAIIKDENYSHYFYVSFDKNADLEALIFQISGLISRKSGTECTVLKVKLKTLKLLGEKKEFLKITVNNSKAVNEISGTLKNVEGIGKTYEKYVNFSKKYLFDKKLTPLRTVKVIGNEMEKLSGIDYHVSAEEIIQLDEEAENYKILCFDIETYNPQGISDANKHPILMISYATSTGEKGVLTWKNSPEKFAKILGNEKEMIEEFLKIVRKEKPAFIATYSGDNFDFPYLKQRGKINKVRIDIGWDGSQVEITGKGLRGASAKIIGTVHIDLYPFIATTMANYLKTDSYTLNDVCYELLGEKKEDFDVNQLAYLWDKNDISTPLIYSLKDAEITLRLAEKVLPLLFELTRIIGVKPGDASRTGFSKLVENYLMKETRNFDEIIPRKPNHDELTARFGETYKGGFVYEPVPGFYENIAVFDFRSLYPSIIVAHNICPTTLNAKGRDVHVSPEIKVNNKMQKFKFAKKPAGFIPILVKGLIERRNNIKTILKQAKKDTPEYNILSARQNAIKILTNATYGYLGFPQARWYSLPCAASITAWGRQYINNVIKRAELAGLKVLYGDSLHYDRRIFVKDRNENITLVKIGEFVDNHLKSSIKGYETLSFKDNKLVFSPIEKVIRHKYNGKLLEIITKHGKTVLTPQHSVYTILDNKLKLVDANLLKKDDKLVSLTNPEVSVKFKENHIFDVLTFDFKEYSNLIRVYEDNLIFKQGVRGKCPYCAKNYILCTHVSSKHKDRKLPISKGLQSNFEWIGGDNSSIGKIPRYWKLDKELAWILGFYCAEGSISEGKKYVVSFGNQNLKYIKRLKYYFEKVLHSEFKIIKNFDKRNQKFIYYFRIQRIPLIPLFKYGFCLGRGSENKTVPWFIYNSEDSIKKEFIKGYLAGDGTKKKDKRYKTHFINFATKSRDLAIGIHFLLKSINHEKNFFNKKIEHVYWKYRNDKPKIAQLRLQGVKSSKNQGNNYCLTEIKSIKKINLKDDYVYDLEVRGTHNFVDAEGLILVHNTDSCFFILPEPNVDNAMEFVKKVNRNLPNMMELQFEGFFKTGIFVSKKSERKGAKKKYALCSENNELLIKGFEVVRRDWAVIAKEMQMKTLQLILMKKDFKSSLNLLHSTINLMKKGKIPVQKFVIKTRLTKKLDAYENVSPHVSAAIKAKNNGALIIPGMLIHYVITKNSGRISDKSFTEEEAVKKKLTPDYEYYINNQLIPSVEEILKAIGFTEEEIMKKEQKTLEGFM
;
A
#
# COMPACT_ATOMS: atom_id res chain seq x y z
N MET A 1 48.81 30.41 -28.62
CA MET A 1 47.38 30.20 -28.35
C MET A 1 46.90 29.02 -29.18
N ILE A 2 46.32 28.00 -28.54
CA ILE A 2 45.81 26.76 -29.15
C ILE A 2 44.29 26.71 -29.01
N THR A 3 43.61 26.14 -30.00
CA THR A 3 42.20 25.76 -29.91
C THR A 3 42.10 24.25 -29.92
N LEU A 4 41.57 23.65 -28.86
CA LEU A 4 41.47 22.21 -28.67
C LEU A 4 40.02 21.79 -28.49
N LYS A 5 39.58 20.72 -29.16
CA LYS A 5 38.31 20.04 -28.88
C LYS A 5 38.58 18.75 -28.12
N MET A 6 37.92 18.58 -26.97
CA MET A 6 38.04 17.36 -26.17
C MET A 6 36.77 17.07 -25.38
N ASP A 7 36.54 15.81 -25.05
CA ASP A 7 35.51 15.39 -24.12
C ASP A 7 36.01 15.42 -22.68
N ILE A 8 35.28 16.05 -21.76
CA ILE A 8 35.63 16.08 -20.33
C ILE A 8 35.36 14.71 -19.72
N ILE A 9 36.41 13.95 -19.35
CA ILE A 9 36.26 12.66 -18.66
C ILE A 9 36.35 12.79 -17.13
N ASP A 10 37.23 13.66 -16.63
CA ASP A 10 37.41 13.91 -15.20
C ASP A 10 37.61 15.40 -14.91
N VAL A 11 37.34 15.79 -13.66
CA VAL A 11 37.64 17.10 -13.11
C VAL A 11 38.20 16.93 -11.71
N SER A 12 39.36 17.55 -11.47
CA SER A 12 40.00 17.58 -10.16
C SER A 12 40.29 19.00 -9.69
N GLU A 13 40.52 19.13 -8.40
CA GLU A 13 41.03 20.34 -7.75
C GLU A 13 42.39 19.98 -7.18
N LYS A 14 43.41 20.79 -7.48
CA LYS A 14 44.76 20.66 -6.93
C LYS A 14 45.31 22.06 -6.67
N ASP A 15 45.79 22.29 -5.45
CA ASP A 15 46.30 23.59 -5.00
C ASP A 15 45.31 24.74 -5.27
N ASP A 16 44.03 24.50 -4.95
CA ASP A 16 42.89 25.42 -5.17
C ASP A 16 42.63 25.81 -6.65
N ILE A 17 43.25 25.11 -7.61
CA ILE A 17 43.10 25.28 -9.07
C ILE A 17 42.32 24.12 -9.67
N ILE A 18 41.51 24.39 -10.70
CA ILE A 18 40.73 23.37 -11.41
C ILE A 18 41.54 22.79 -12.58
N TYR A 19 41.50 21.47 -12.69
CA TYR A 19 42.04 20.73 -13.83
C TYR A 19 40.91 19.91 -14.48
N LEU A 20 40.75 20.06 -15.80
CA LEU A 20 39.92 19.19 -16.62
C LEU A 20 40.82 18.19 -17.33
N TYR A 21 40.39 16.94 -17.34
CA TYR A 21 41.05 15.86 -18.08
C TYR A 21 40.10 15.42 -19.17
N GLY A 22 40.63 15.24 -20.37
CA GLY A 22 39.81 14.89 -21.51
C GLY A 22 40.56 14.14 -22.59
N VAL A 23 39.78 13.65 -23.56
CA VAL A 23 40.30 13.03 -24.77
C VAL A 23 39.77 13.74 -26.01
N THR A 24 40.61 13.92 -27.02
CA THR A 24 40.19 14.45 -28.32
C THR A 24 39.42 13.38 -29.11
N GLU A 25 38.78 13.77 -30.22
CA GLU A 25 38.14 12.82 -31.14
C GLU A 25 39.13 11.76 -31.68
N LYS A 26 40.42 12.09 -31.75
CA LYS A 26 41.50 11.17 -32.16
C LYS A 26 41.98 10.27 -31.03
N GLY A 27 41.43 10.40 -29.82
CA GLY A 27 41.84 9.64 -28.63
C GLY A 27 43.14 10.14 -27.99
N GLU A 28 43.56 11.37 -28.29
CA GLU A 28 44.73 12.02 -27.66
C GLU A 28 44.33 12.58 -26.29
N THR A 29 45.24 12.50 -25.33
CA THR A 29 45.03 12.92 -23.93
C THR A 29 45.28 14.41 -23.74
N ALA A 30 44.42 15.07 -22.96
CA ALA A 30 44.51 16.49 -22.69
C ALA A 30 44.29 16.82 -21.21
N ILE A 31 45.12 17.71 -20.67
CA ILE A 31 45.01 18.29 -19.34
C ILE A 31 44.87 19.80 -19.47
N ILE A 32 43.77 20.33 -18.95
CA ILE A 32 43.43 21.75 -19.04
C ILE A 32 43.41 22.35 -17.65
N LYS A 33 44.25 23.36 -17.42
CA LYS A 33 44.32 24.13 -16.19
C LYS A 33 43.45 25.38 -16.30
N ASP A 34 42.53 25.59 -15.36
CA ASP A 34 41.74 26.84 -15.24
C ASP A 34 41.98 27.49 -13.87
N GLU A 35 42.74 28.58 -13.87
CA GLU A 35 43.09 29.37 -12.67
C GLU A 35 42.06 30.48 -12.38
N ASN A 36 41.10 30.71 -13.29
CA ASN A 36 40.17 31.84 -13.24
C ASN A 36 38.90 31.53 -12.43
N TYR A 37 38.94 30.56 -11.51
CA TYR A 37 37.81 30.16 -10.70
C TYR A 37 38.17 30.08 -9.22
N SER A 38 37.46 30.85 -8.38
CA SER A 38 37.76 30.97 -6.96
C SER A 38 36.69 30.35 -6.06
N HIS A 39 37.08 29.91 -4.87
CA HIS A 39 36.17 29.40 -3.86
C HIS A 39 35.17 30.47 -3.40
N TYR A 40 33.92 30.07 -3.21
CA TYR A 40 32.90 30.96 -2.65
C TYR A 40 31.83 30.21 -1.86
N PHE A 41 31.10 30.96 -1.03
CA PHE A 41 29.85 30.53 -0.41
C PHE A 41 28.90 31.73 -0.29
N TYR A 42 27.65 31.48 0.09
CA TYR A 42 26.66 32.53 0.31
C TYR A 42 26.29 32.62 1.78
N VAL A 43 25.94 33.81 2.24
CA VAL A 43 25.34 34.02 3.56
C VAL A 43 24.07 34.86 3.42
N SER A 44 23.03 34.50 4.16
CA SER A 44 21.90 35.41 4.38
C SER A 44 22.27 36.42 5.46
N PHE A 45 21.63 37.58 5.48
CA PHE A 45 21.82 38.63 6.48
C PHE A 45 20.46 39.23 6.87
N ASP A 46 20.41 39.96 7.99
CA ASP A 46 19.22 40.70 8.41
C ASP A 46 18.94 41.85 7.43
N LYS A 47 17.67 42.01 7.03
CA LYS A 47 17.25 43.09 6.12
C LYS A 47 17.45 44.47 6.72
N ASN A 48 17.48 44.58 8.04
CA ASN A 48 17.66 45.85 8.75
C ASN A 48 19.13 46.15 9.05
N ALA A 49 20.06 45.24 8.73
CA ALA A 49 21.48 45.49 8.94
C ALA A 49 22.01 46.57 7.98
N ASP A 50 22.94 47.38 8.47
CA ASP A 50 23.71 48.28 7.61
C ASP A 50 24.57 47.45 6.66
N LEU A 51 24.15 47.40 5.40
CA LEU A 51 24.75 46.56 4.38
C LEU A 51 26.17 46.99 4.03
N GLU A 52 26.46 48.29 4.04
CA GLU A 52 27.79 48.81 3.72
C GLU A 52 28.77 48.50 4.84
N ALA A 53 28.37 48.75 6.10
CA ALA A 53 29.16 48.37 7.27
C ALA A 53 29.41 46.86 7.32
N LEU A 54 28.39 46.06 7.00
CA LEU A 54 28.51 44.60 6.97
C LEU A 54 29.45 44.12 5.87
N ILE A 55 29.36 44.68 4.66
CA ILE A 55 30.29 44.35 3.56
C ILE A 55 31.71 44.74 3.94
N PHE A 56 31.91 45.92 4.54
CA PHE A 56 33.22 46.39 4.99
C PHE A 56 33.82 45.44 6.05
N GLN A 57 33.06 45.11 7.09
CA GLN A 57 33.48 44.20 8.15
C GLN A 57 33.86 42.81 7.61
N ILE A 58 33.05 42.25 6.70
CA ILE A 58 33.31 40.94 6.11
C ILE A 58 34.55 40.98 5.21
N SER A 59 34.71 42.04 4.42
CA SER A 59 35.84 42.16 3.48
C SER A 59 37.17 42.24 4.23
N GLY A 60 37.19 42.78 5.46
CA GLY A 60 38.36 42.82 6.33
C GLY A 60 38.66 41.53 7.10
N LEU A 61 37.88 40.45 6.94
CA LEU A 61 38.11 39.21 7.69
C LEU A 61 39.35 38.45 7.21
N ILE A 62 40.24 38.19 8.15
CA ILE A 62 41.44 37.36 7.98
C ILE A 62 41.45 36.30 9.09
N SER A 63 41.78 35.05 8.74
CA SER A 63 41.97 33.97 9.71
C SER A 63 43.19 33.13 9.34
N ARG A 64 43.90 32.60 10.35
CA ARG A 64 45.09 31.76 10.18
C ARG A 64 45.02 30.48 11.02
N LYS A 65 43.82 30.01 11.37
CA LYS A 65 43.65 28.88 12.32
C LYS A 65 44.17 27.56 11.77
N SER A 66 44.18 27.37 10.46
CA SER A 66 44.73 26.20 9.78
C SER A 66 46.21 26.32 9.37
N GLY A 67 46.91 27.38 9.82
CA GLY A 67 48.28 27.69 9.42
C GLY A 67 48.42 28.26 7.99
N THR A 68 47.31 28.38 7.25
CA THR A 68 47.25 29.06 5.94
C THR A 68 46.43 30.33 6.09
N GLU A 69 46.88 31.41 5.47
CA GLU A 69 46.12 32.66 5.48
C GLU A 69 44.81 32.51 4.69
N CYS A 70 43.70 32.72 5.39
CA CYS A 70 42.35 32.65 4.86
C CYS A 70 41.79 34.08 4.81
N THR A 71 41.55 34.61 3.61
CA THR A 71 41.07 35.97 3.39
C THR A 71 39.81 36.01 2.53
N VAL A 72 39.06 37.10 2.66
CA VAL A 72 37.95 37.42 1.76
C VAL A 72 38.49 38.21 0.57
N LEU A 73 38.35 37.65 -0.62
CA LEU A 73 38.73 38.32 -1.87
C LEU A 73 37.67 39.30 -2.33
N LYS A 74 36.39 38.93 -2.17
CA LYS A 74 35.28 39.72 -2.70
C LYS A 74 33.97 39.40 -2.02
N VAL A 75 33.21 40.44 -1.69
CA VAL A 75 31.81 40.33 -1.25
C VAL A 75 30.91 40.97 -2.31
N LYS A 76 29.86 40.27 -2.74
CA LYS A 76 28.85 40.80 -3.68
C LYS A 76 27.44 40.53 -3.19
N LEU A 77 26.58 41.53 -3.21
CA LEU A 77 25.14 41.35 -3.05
C LEU A 77 24.57 40.56 -4.23
N LYS A 78 23.72 39.57 -3.94
CA LYS A 78 23.03 38.74 -4.93
C LYS A 78 21.59 38.48 -4.50
N THR A 79 20.64 38.81 -5.36
CA THR A 79 19.24 38.44 -5.19
C THR A 79 18.98 37.08 -5.84
N LEU A 80 18.64 36.07 -5.05
CA LEU A 80 18.37 34.69 -5.47
C LEU A 80 17.06 34.19 -4.88
N LYS A 81 16.52 33.09 -5.41
CA LYS A 81 15.35 32.41 -4.85
C LYS A 81 15.81 31.32 -3.87
N LEU A 82 15.21 31.26 -2.69
CA LEU A 82 15.34 30.14 -1.76
C LEU A 82 13.97 29.52 -1.55
N LEU A 83 13.76 28.32 -2.10
CA LEU A 83 12.48 27.64 -2.10
C LEU A 83 11.37 28.51 -2.72
N GLY A 84 11.68 29.12 -3.87
CA GLY A 84 10.76 30.01 -4.61
C GLY A 84 10.64 31.44 -4.10
N GLU A 85 11.13 31.75 -2.88
CA GLU A 85 11.09 33.10 -2.32
C GLU A 85 12.33 33.90 -2.71
N LYS A 86 12.16 35.09 -3.33
CA LYS A 86 13.27 36.00 -3.59
C LYS A 86 13.86 36.53 -2.27
N LYS A 87 15.16 36.35 -2.09
CA LYS A 87 15.94 36.78 -0.93
C LYS A 87 17.29 37.31 -1.38
N GLU A 88 17.85 38.18 -0.56
CA GLU A 88 19.18 38.73 -0.78
C GLU A 88 20.22 37.95 0.02
N PHE A 89 21.38 37.77 -0.59
CA PHE A 89 22.50 37.04 -0.05
C PHE A 89 23.80 37.80 -0.34
N LEU A 90 24.78 37.69 0.54
CA LEU A 90 26.14 38.09 0.25
C LEU A 90 26.90 36.87 -0.29
N LYS A 91 27.38 36.96 -1.54
CA LYS A 91 28.32 36.01 -2.13
C LYS A 91 29.73 36.39 -1.66
N ILE A 92 30.34 35.51 -0.87
CA ILE A 92 31.67 35.70 -0.31
C ILE A 92 32.63 34.81 -1.08
N THR A 93 33.56 35.45 -1.80
CA THR A 93 34.66 34.80 -2.53
C THR A 93 35.90 34.84 -1.67
N VAL A 94 36.61 33.73 -1.57
CA VAL A 94 37.76 33.54 -0.68
C VAL A 94 38.95 32.99 -1.45
N ASN A 95 40.15 33.17 -0.89
CA ASN A 95 41.42 32.87 -1.57
C ASN A 95 41.75 31.39 -1.70
N ASN A 96 41.22 30.52 -0.83
CA ASN A 96 41.48 29.08 -0.86
C ASN A 96 40.35 28.24 -0.25
N SER A 97 40.42 26.93 -0.41
CA SER A 97 39.46 25.95 0.11
C SER A 97 39.33 25.97 1.63
N LYS A 98 40.43 26.21 2.39
CA LYS A 98 40.41 26.27 3.86
C LYS A 98 39.63 27.50 4.36
N ALA A 99 39.76 28.63 3.66
CA ALA A 99 39.09 29.88 3.98
C ALA A 99 37.56 29.75 3.97
N VAL A 100 37.00 28.85 3.16
CA VAL A 100 35.56 28.55 3.17
C VAL A 100 35.10 28.12 4.57
N ASN A 101 35.86 27.27 5.26
CA ASN A 101 35.49 26.78 6.58
C ASN A 101 35.79 27.78 7.70
N GLU A 102 36.94 28.44 7.65
CA GLU A 102 37.36 29.40 8.67
C GLU A 102 36.53 30.67 8.66
N ILE A 103 36.43 31.34 7.50
CA ILE A 103 35.69 32.59 7.37
C ILE A 103 34.21 32.36 7.68
N SER A 104 33.60 31.29 7.15
CA SER A 104 32.20 30.96 7.50
C SER A 104 32.00 30.57 8.96
N GLY A 105 33.05 30.15 9.66
CA GLY A 105 33.05 29.92 11.10
C GLY A 105 33.03 31.24 11.87
N THR A 106 33.92 32.17 11.51
CA THR A 106 34.01 33.52 12.10
C THR A 106 32.74 34.32 11.89
N LEU A 107 32.14 34.22 10.69
CA LEU A 107 30.90 34.93 10.34
C LEU A 107 29.70 34.60 11.22
N LYS A 108 29.70 33.45 11.92
CA LYS A 108 28.60 33.10 12.83
C LYS A 108 28.49 34.04 14.04
N ASN A 109 29.58 34.74 14.37
CA ASN A 109 29.65 35.65 15.51
C ASN A 109 29.47 37.11 15.09
N VAL A 110 29.32 37.39 13.79
CA VAL A 110 29.07 38.74 13.29
C VAL A 110 27.57 39.02 13.38
N GLU A 111 27.22 40.09 14.09
CA GLU A 111 25.84 40.53 14.24
C GLU A 111 25.22 40.86 12.87
N GLY A 112 23.94 40.51 12.69
CA GLY A 112 23.25 40.67 11.40
C GLY A 112 23.54 39.58 10.37
N ILE A 113 24.48 38.64 10.60
CA ILE A 113 24.69 37.49 9.71
C ILE A 113 23.80 36.31 10.08
N GLY A 114 23.18 35.73 9.05
CA GLY A 114 22.34 34.55 9.16
C GLY A 114 23.05 33.26 8.75
N LYS A 115 22.32 32.41 8.01
CA LYS A 115 22.77 31.06 7.68
C LYS A 115 23.67 31.06 6.44
N THR A 116 24.62 30.13 6.40
CA THR A 116 25.53 29.89 5.27
C THR A 116 24.93 28.91 4.26
N TYR A 117 25.19 29.10 2.98
CA TYR A 117 24.68 28.24 1.90
C TYR A 117 25.81 27.84 0.96
N GLU A 118 25.64 26.68 0.31
CA GLU A 118 26.58 26.10 -0.66
C GLU A 118 28.00 25.83 -0.16
N LYS A 119 28.27 26.03 1.13
CA LYS A 119 29.56 25.70 1.78
C LYS A 119 30.02 24.27 1.51
N TYR A 120 29.11 23.30 1.59
CA TYR A 120 29.39 21.87 1.46
C TYR A 120 29.08 21.30 0.07
N VAL A 121 29.12 22.15 -0.96
CA VAL A 121 29.12 21.69 -2.36
C VAL A 121 30.58 21.64 -2.81
N ASN A 122 31.03 20.47 -3.24
CA ASN A 122 32.40 20.23 -3.68
C ASN A 122 32.77 21.20 -4.82
N PHE A 123 34.01 21.69 -4.81
CA PHE A 123 34.45 22.79 -5.67
C PHE A 123 34.44 22.44 -7.15
N SER A 124 34.94 21.26 -7.54
CA SER A 124 34.88 20.81 -8.94
C SER A 124 33.44 20.65 -9.45
N LYS A 125 32.51 20.25 -8.57
CA LYS A 125 31.07 20.25 -8.91
C LYS A 125 30.52 21.66 -9.10
N LYS A 126 30.87 22.60 -8.22
CA LYS A 126 30.47 24.01 -8.41
C LYS A 126 31.02 24.56 -9.72
N TYR A 127 32.29 24.27 -10.05
CA TYR A 127 32.92 24.67 -11.29
C TYR A 127 32.11 24.19 -12.50
N LEU A 128 31.80 22.89 -12.57
CA LEU A 128 30.97 22.33 -13.63
C LEU A 128 29.61 23.02 -13.73
N PHE A 129 28.92 23.27 -12.61
CA PHE A 129 27.60 23.90 -12.63
C PHE A 129 27.64 25.37 -13.05
N ASP A 130 28.60 26.14 -12.53
CA ASP A 130 28.70 27.58 -12.78
C ASP A 130 29.21 27.86 -14.20
N LYS A 131 30.14 27.05 -14.73
CA LYS A 131 30.60 27.11 -16.12
C LYS A 131 29.66 26.39 -17.10
N LYS A 132 28.57 25.78 -16.61
CA LYS A 132 27.61 24.98 -17.39
C LYS A 132 28.26 23.86 -18.20
N LEU A 133 29.29 23.24 -17.63
CA LEU A 133 30.00 22.11 -18.21
C LEU A 133 29.42 20.79 -17.70
N THR A 134 29.21 19.87 -18.63
CA THR A 134 28.73 18.52 -18.40
C THR A 134 29.84 17.55 -18.77
N PRO A 135 30.24 16.61 -17.88
CA PRO A 135 31.18 15.55 -18.24
C PRO A 135 30.64 14.65 -19.36
N LEU A 136 31.54 14.04 -20.13
CA LEU A 136 31.28 13.23 -21.33
C LEU A 136 30.59 13.99 -22.46
N ARG A 137 30.95 15.26 -22.56
CA ARG A 137 30.54 16.17 -23.64
C ARG A 137 31.73 16.98 -24.08
N THR A 138 31.74 17.29 -25.37
CA THR A 138 32.86 17.98 -25.99
C THR A 138 32.91 19.43 -25.52
N VAL A 139 34.11 19.90 -25.24
CA VAL A 139 34.41 21.31 -25.01
C VAL A 139 35.42 21.79 -26.04
N LYS A 140 35.22 23.03 -26.50
CA LYS A 140 36.24 23.82 -27.19
C LYS A 140 36.99 24.62 -26.13
N VAL A 141 38.29 24.39 -26.04
CA VAL A 141 39.21 25.10 -25.14
C VAL A 141 40.07 26.04 -25.98
N ILE A 142 40.13 27.31 -25.59
CA ILE A 142 41.03 28.31 -26.16
C ILE A 142 41.98 28.73 -25.04
N GLY A 143 43.28 28.67 -25.29
CA GLY A 143 44.27 28.96 -24.26
C GLY A 143 45.71 28.87 -24.75
N ASN A 144 46.66 28.80 -23.82
CA ASN A 144 48.07 28.72 -24.12
C ASN A 144 48.62 27.35 -23.78
N GLU A 145 49.37 26.76 -24.73
CA GLU A 145 50.07 25.50 -24.49
C GLU A 145 51.12 25.71 -23.40
N MET A 146 51.20 24.74 -22.49
CA MET A 146 52.13 24.69 -21.38
C MET A 146 53.19 23.63 -21.66
N GLU A 147 54.20 23.54 -20.79
CA GLU A 147 55.19 22.46 -20.84
C GLU A 147 54.48 21.10 -20.83
N LYS A 148 54.77 20.27 -21.85
CA LYS A 148 54.15 18.95 -22.00
C LYS A 148 54.56 18.05 -20.85
N LEU A 149 53.56 17.48 -20.17
CA LEU A 149 53.79 16.45 -19.18
C LEU A 149 54.12 15.13 -19.88
N SER A 150 55.03 14.35 -19.30
CA SER A 150 55.45 13.07 -19.87
C SER A 150 54.25 12.16 -20.12
N GLY A 151 54.07 11.73 -21.37
CA GLY A 151 52.95 10.88 -21.76
C GLY A 151 51.61 11.61 -21.97
N ILE A 152 51.56 12.94 -21.91
CA ILE A 152 50.34 13.73 -22.18
C ILE A 152 50.48 14.49 -23.49
N ASP A 153 49.45 14.41 -24.34
CA ASP A 153 49.53 14.94 -25.70
C ASP A 153 49.32 16.48 -25.71
N TYR A 154 48.40 16.97 -24.88
CA TYR A 154 48.14 18.40 -24.68
C TYR A 154 48.09 18.80 -23.20
N HIS A 155 48.86 19.84 -22.83
CA HIS A 155 48.77 20.51 -21.53
C HIS A 155 48.53 21.99 -21.78
N VAL A 156 47.38 22.52 -21.37
CA VAL A 156 46.90 23.85 -21.77
C VAL A 156 46.41 24.64 -20.57
N SER A 157 46.84 25.90 -20.46
CA SER A 157 46.21 26.89 -19.57
C SER A 157 45.05 27.53 -20.31
N ALA A 158 43.83 27.34 -19.80
CA ALA A 158 42.61 27.82 -20.45
C ALA A 158 42.36 29.31 -20.18
N GLU A 159 42.10 30.04 -21.26
CA GLU A 159 41.51 31.38 -21.20
C GLU A 159 39.98 31.27 -21.32
N GLU A 160 39.50 30.40 -22.20
CA GLU A 160 38.07 30.18 -22.43
C GLU A 160 37.75 28.69 -22.62
N ILE A 161 36.61 28.25 -22.09
CA ILE A 161 36.09 26.89 -22.24
C ILE A 161 34.61 26.96 -22.60
N ILE A 162 34.26 26.43 -23.77
CA ILE A 162 32.91 26.46 -24.32
C ILE A 162 32.43 25.04 -24.52
N GLN A 163 31.29 24.67 -23.95
CA GLN A 163 30.68 23.35 -24.19
C GLN A 163 29.93 23.32 -25.53
N LEU A 164 30.20 22.28 -26.32
CA LEU A 164 29.53 21.99 -27.58
C LEU A 164 28.45 20.91 -27.37
N ASP A 165 27.46 20.83 -28.25
CA ASP A 165 26.45 19.75 -28.25
C ASP A 165 26.95 18.53 -29.05
N GLU A 166 28.18 18.14 -28.78
CA GLU A 166 28.89 17.00 -29.38
C GLU A 166 29.26 16.00 -28.25
N GLU A 167 29.40 14.72 -28.58
CA GLU A 167 29.90 13.68 -27.66
C GLU A 167 30.79 12.70 -28.40
N ALA A 168 31.91 12.27 -27.78
CA ALA A 168 32.77 11.24 -28.35
C ALA A 168 32.11 9.86 -28.24
N GLU A 169 32.33 9.02 -29.26
CA GLU A 169 31.73 7.68 -29.34
C GLU A 169 32.64 6.58 -28.78
N ASN A 170 33.96 6.79 -28.74
CA ASN A 170 34.93 5.73 -28.41
C ASN A 170 35.97 6.18 -27.37
N TYR A 171 35.84 5.67 -26.15
CA TYR A 171 36.83 5.86 -25.09
C TYR A 171 37.69 4.61 -24.91
N LYS A 172 39.01 4.78 -24.69
CA LYS A 172 39.88 3.66 -24.32
C LYS A 172 39.54 3.16 -22.92
N ILE A 173 39.21 1.87 -22.83
CA ILE A 173 38.88 1.19 -21.58
C ILE A 173 39.93 0.11 -21.32
N LEU A 174 40.44 0.06 -20.09
CA LEU A 174 41.28 -1.04 -19.60
C LEU A 174 40.57 -1.70 -18.43
N CYS A 175 40.42 -3.03 -18.51
CA CYS A 175 39.97 -3.86 -17.40
C CYS A 175 41.13 -4.70 -16.91
N PHE A 176 41.20 -4.91 -15.60
CA PHE A 176 42.18 -5.79 -14.99
C PHE A 176 41.59 -6.47 -13.76
N ASP A 177 42.18 -7.59 -13.39
CA ASP A 177 41.86 -8.38 -12.22
C ASP A 177 43.15 -8.96 -11.62
N ILE A 178 43.17 -9.23 -10.32
CA ILE A 178 44.33 -9.80 -9.64
C ILE A 178 44.00 -11.12 -8.95
N GLU A 179 44.94 -12.06 -9.03
CA GLU A 179 44.89 -13.31 -8.27
C GLU A 179 45.98 -13.33 -7.22
N THR A 180 45.64 -13.76 -6.01
CA THR A 180 46.52 -13.62 -4.84
C THR A 180 46.80 -14.95 -4.17
N TYR A 181 47.99 -15.08 -3.57
CA TYR A 181 48.34 -16.30 -2.85
C TYR A 181 47.43 -16.45 -1.63
N ASN A 182 46.76 -17.58 -1.52
CA ASN A 182 45.73 -17.72 -0.50
C ASN A 182 45.58 -19.16 0.00
N PRO A 183 46.50 -19.65 0.83
CA PRO A 183 46.53 -21.05 1.27
C PRO A 183 45.43 -21.40 2.30
N GLN A 184 44.82 -20.39 2.92
CA GLN A 184 43.79 -20.54 3.96
C GLN A 184 42.48 -19.85 3.56
N GLY A 185 42.20 -19.75 2.26
CA GLY A 185 40.99 -19.12 1.73
C GLY A 185 40.85 -17.60 1.98
N ILE A 186 41.63 -16.96 2.87
CA ILE A 186 41.73 -15.51 3.16
C ILE A 186 42.98 -14.83 2.56
N SER A 187 42.76 -13.89 1.63
CA SER A 187 43.83 -13.02 1.11
C SER A 187 44.15 -11.90 2.09
N ASP A 188 45.40 -11.81 2.56
CA ASP A 188 45.92 -10.71 3.38
C ASP A 188 47.04 -9.99 2.65
N ALA A 189 46.80 -8.76 2.19
CA ALA A 189 47.76 -7.98 1.43
C ALA A 189 49.07 -7.69 2.19
N ASN A 190 49.10 -7.82 3.51
CA ASN A 190 50.34 -7.66 4.28
C ASN A 190 51.26 -8.88 4.18
N LYS A 191 50.70 -10.06 3.91
CA LYS A 191 51.43 -11.34 3.98
C LYS A 191 51.53 -12.02 2.64
N HIS A 192 50.46 -12.02 1.88
CA HIS A 192 50.32 -12.83 0.69
C HIS A 192 50.64 -12.02 -0.58
N PRO A 193 51.50 -12.53 -1.48
CA PRO A 193 51.81 -11.87 -2.74
C PRO A 193 50.68 -11.97 -3.77
N ILE A 194 50.66 -11.02 -4.72
CA ILE A 194 49.92 -11.13 -5.98
C ILE A 194 50.64 -12.17 -6.84
N LEU A 195 49.91 -13.14 -7.35
CA LEU A 195 50.41 -14.20 -8.21
C LEU A 195 50.29 -13.84 -9.68
N MET A 196 49.16 -13.25 -10.06
CA MET A 196 48.84 -12.90 -11.43
C MET A 196 48.12 -11.55 -11.51
N ILE A 197 48.36 -10.81 -12.59
CA ILE A 197 47.58 -9.63 -12.97
C ILE A 197 47.10 -9.85 -14.40
N SER A 198 45.80 -10.08 -14.61
CA SER A 198 45.21 -10.18 -15.94
C SER A 198 44.69 -8.82 -16.39
N TYR A 199 44.70 -8.58 -17.70
CA TYR A 199 44.17 -7.36 -18.26
C TYR A 199 43.58 -7.57 -19.66
N ALA A 200 42.62 -6.74 -20.02
CA ALA A 200 42.00 -6.67 -21.34
C ALA A 200 41.64 -5.22 -21.66
N THR A 201 41.87 -4.80 -22.89
CA THR A 201 41.68 -3.42 -23.34
C THR A 201 40.69 -3.35 -24.50
N SER A 202 39.99 -2.23 -24.62
CA SER A 202 39.08 -1.99 -25.75
C SER A 202 39.82 -1.83 -27.09
N THR A 203 41.15 -1.72 -27.08
CA THR A 203 42.02 -1.70 -28.27
C THR A 203 42.38 -3.12 -28.75
N GLY A 204 42.02 -4.17 -27.98
CA GLY A 204 42.23 -5.57 -28.31
C GLY A 204 43.46 -6.21 -27.63
N GLU A 205 44.31 -5.43 -26.96
CA GLU A 205 45.42 -5.94 -26.16
C GLU A 205 44.90 -6.63 -24.89
N LYS A 206 45.39 -7.84 -24.61
CA LYS A 206 45.02 -8.63 -23.43
C LYS A 206 46.14 -9.60 -23.07
N GLY A 207 46.20 -9.99 -21.80
CA GLY A 207 47.18 -10.97 -21.34
C GLY A 207 47.16 -11.17 -19.84
N VAL A 208 48.03 -12.04 -19.35
CA VAL A 208 48.24 -12.27 -17.92
C VAL A 208 49.70 -12.08 -17.57
N LEU A 209 50.00 -11.24 -16.61
CA LEU A 209 51.33 -11.10 -16.04
C LEU A 209 51.47 -12.07 -14.88
N THR A 210 52.56 -12.81 -14.81
CA THR A 210 52.86 -13.76 -13.73
C THR A 210 54.37 -13.81 -13.50
N TRP A 211 54.81 -14.28 -12.34
CA TRP A 211 56.23 -14.52 -12.05
C TRP A 211 56.55 -16.01 -11.86
N LYS A 212 55.70 -16.87 -12.40
CA LYS A 212 55.88 -18.32 -12.41
C LYS A 212 55.80 -18.87 -13.83
N ASN A 213 56.61 -19.89 -14.10
CA ASN A 213 56.80 -20.42 -15.44
C ASN A 213 55.51 -21.08 -15.97
N SER A 214 55.18 -20.84 -17.24
CA SER A 214 53.94 -21.29 -17.88
C SER A 214 54.13 -21.59 -19.37
N PRO A 215 53.43 -22.59 -19.94
CA PRO A 215 53.40 -22.81 -21.39
C PRO A 215 52.45 -21.86 -22.15
N GLU A 216 51.62 -21.07 -21.46
CA GLU A 216 50.59 -20.25 -22.10
C GLU A 216 51.18 -19.01 -22.80
N LYS A 217 50.96 -18.88 -24.13
CA LYS A 217 51.51 -17.76 -24.93
C LYS A 217 50.99 -16.38 -24.54
N PHE A 218 49.81 -16.31 -23.95
CA PHE A 218 49.21 -15.05 -23.47
C PHE A 218 49.75 -14.64 -22.09
N ALA A 219 50.53 -15.49 -21.42
CA ALA A 219 51.14 -15.21 -20.13
C ALA A 219 52.55 -14.61 -20.32
N LYS A 220 52.78 -13.43 -19.74
CA LYS A 220 54.11 -12.82 -19.67
C LYS A 220 54.76 -13.16 -18.33
N ILE A 221 55.84 -13.95 -18.40
CA ILE A 221 56.59 -14.43 -17.23
C ILE A 221 57.63 -13.39 -16.83
N LEU A 222 57.67 -13.03 -15.55
CA LEU A 222 58.54 -12.00 -14.97
C LEU A 222 59.34 -12.58 -13.78
N GLY A 223 60.36 -11.87 -13.29
CA GLY A 223 61.25 -12.41 -12.27
C GLY A 223 60.63 -12.51 -10.88
N ASN A 224 59.69 -11.61 -10.54
CA ASN A 224 59.09 -11.51 -9.20
C ASN A 224 57.82 -10.63 -9.22
N GLU A 225 57.11 -10.58 -8.08
CA GLU A 225 55.91 -9.75 -7.90
C GLU A 225 56.18 -8.25 -8.18
N LYS A 226 57.37 -7.73 -7.80
CA LYS A 226 57.73 -6.33 -8.03
C LYS A 226 57.76 -6.01 -9.52
N GLU A 227 58.49 -6.80 -10.30
CA GLU A 227 58.57 -6.65 -11.77
C GLU A 227 57.19 -6.81 -12.42
N MET A 228 56.34 -7.70 -11.92
CA MET A 228 54.96 -7.87 -12.36
C MET A 228 54.10 -6.62 -12.17
N ILE A 229 54.17 -6.01 -10.98
CA ILE A 229 53.49 -4.75 -10.71
C ILE A 229 54.04 -3.64 -11.62
N GLU A 230 55.37 -3.51 -11.74
CA GLU A 230 56.00 -2.50 -12.59
C GLU A 230 55.59 -2.65 -14.06
N GLU A 231 55.52 -3.88 -14.57
CA GLU A 231 55.10 -4.16 -15.94
C GLU A 231 53.62 -3.83 -16.17
N PHE A 232 52.75 -4.13 -15.20
CA PHE A 232 51.35 -3.70 -15.25
C PHE A 232 51.23 -2.17 -15.33
N LEU A 233 51.99 -1.44 -14.51
CA LEU A 233 52.00 0.03 -14.54
C LEU A 233 52.48 0.57 -15.89
N LYS A 234 53.49 -0.07 -16.52
CA LYS A 234 53.94 0.29 -17.87
C LYS A 234 52.83 0.09 -18.91
N ILE A 235 52.08 -1.01 -18.85
CA ILE A 235 50.94 -1.26 -19.74
C ILE A 235 49.89 -0.17 -19.58
N VAL A 236 49.49 0.16 -18.34
CA VAL A 236 48.50 1.22 -18.09
C VAL A 236 48.97 2.57 -18.63
N ARG A 237 50.25 2.93 -18.44
CA ARG A 237 50.82 4.18 -18.95
C ARG A 237 50.95 4.21 -20.48
N LYS A 238 51.22 3.07 -21.11
CA LYS A 238 51.28 2.92 -22.57
C LYS A 238 49.89 3.09 -23.18
N GLU A 239 48.89 2.39 -22.64
CA GLU A 239 47.52 2.40 -23.17
C GLU A 239 46.82 3.75 -22.97
N LYS A 240 47.15 4.45 -21.87
CA LYS A 240 46.52 5.72 -21.45
C LYS A 240 44.99 5.62 -21.45
N PRO A 241 44.39 4.66 -20.72
CA PRO A 241 42.96 4.48 -20.74
C PRO A 241 42.25 5.72 -20.18
N ALA A 242 41.15 6.13 -20.81
CA ALA A 242 40.25 7.12 -20.23
C ALA A 242 39.51 6.53 -19.02
N PHE A 243 39.19 5.23 -19.10
CA PHE A 243 38.50 4.50 -18.04
C PHE A 243 39.25 3.23 -17.66
N ILE A 244 39.44 3.01 -16.37
CA ILE A 244 39.76 1.69 -15.84
C ILE A 244 38.50 1.11 -15.21
N ALA A 245 38.04 -0.03 -15.71
CA ALA A 245 36.85 -0.70 -15.18
C ALA A 245 37.25 -2.01 -14.47
N THR A 246 36.71 -2.21 -13.27
CA THR A 246 36.96 -3.39 -12.44
C THR A 246 35.66 -3.97 -11.93
N TYR A 247 35.70 -5.18 -11.36
CA TYR A 247 34.56 -5.76 -10.66
C TYR A 247 34.89 -5.96 -9.17
N SER A 248 34.47 -5.02 -8.33
CA SER A 248 34.84 -4.93 -6.89
C SER A 248 36.25 -4.40 -6.61
N GLY A 249 36.90 -3.73 -7.58
CA GLY A 249 38.24 -3.17 -7.41
C GLY A 249 38.36 -2.03 -6.41
N ASP A 250 37.24 -1.39 -6.03
CA ASP A 250 37.24 -0.46 -4.90
C ASP A 250 37.58 -1.14 -3.57
N ASN A 251 37.12 -2.40 -3.40
CA ASN A 251 37.21 -3.12 -2.13
C ASN A 251 38.36 -4.13 -2.09
N PHE A 252 38.86 -4.58 -3.24
CA PHE A 252 39.89 -5.61 -3.34
C PHE A 252 41.10 -5.15 -4.15
N ASP A 253 41.00 -5.10 -5.48
CA ASP A 253 42.15 -4.99 -6.40
C ASP A 253 43.05 -3.79 -6.10
N PHE A 254 42.51 -2.58 -6.07
CA PHE A 254 43.32 -1.39 -5.83
C PHE A 254 43.87 -1.29 -4.40
N PRO A 255 43.08 -1.53 -3.34
CA PRO A 255 43.63 -1.64 -1.98
C PRO A 255 44.77 -2.66 -1.87
N TYR A 256 44.64 -3.83 -2.49
CA TYR A 256 45.63 -4.90 -2.45
C TYR A 256 46.89 -4.49 -3.24
N LEU A 257 46.72 -4.02 -4.47
CA LEU A 257 47.82 -3.54 -5.33
C LEU A 257 48.59 -2.40 -4.67
N LYS A 258 47.90 -1.46 -4.01
CA LYS A 258 48.56 -0.36 -3.28
C LYS A 258 49.38 -0.85 -2.08
N GLN A 259 48.84 -1.80 -1.31
CA GLN A 259 49.56 -2.35 -0.16
C GLN A 259 50.76 -3.21 -0.59
N ARG A 260 50.61 -4.04 -1.63
CA ARG A 260 51.71 -4.84 -2.19
C ARG A 260 52.74 -3.98 -2.90
N GLY A 261 52.34 -2.91 -3.57
CA GLY A 261 53.25 -1.89 -4.10
C GLY A 261 54.08 -1.27 -2.98
N LYS A 262 53.48 -0.90 -1.84
CA LYS A 262 54.21 -0.40 -0.68
C LYS A 262 55.26 -1.40 -0.16
N ILE A 263 54.91 -2.68 -0.05
CA ILE A 263 55.82 -3.74 0.40
C ILE A 263 56.97 -3.96 -0.60
N ASN A 264 56.66 -3.99 -1.90
CA ASN A 264 57.63 -4.17 -2.98
C ASN A 264 58.38 -2.88 -3.36
N LYS A 265 58.14 -1.77 -2.65
CA LYS A 265 58.71 -0.44 -2.92
C LYS A 265 58.40 0.08 -4.33
N VAL A 266 57.22 -0.23 -4.86
CA VAL A 266 56.69 0.25 -6.14
C VAL A 266 55.59 1.28 -5.87
N ARG A 267 55.69 2.45 -6.53
CA ARG A 267 54.65 3.48 -6.49
C ARG A 267 53.57 3.13 -7.52
N ILE A 268 52.29 3.14 -7.13
CA ILE A 268 51.15 2.89 -8.04
C ILE A 268 50.68 4.22 -8.65
N ASP A 269 51.55 4.83 -9.45
CA ASP A 269 51.44 6.14 -10.11
C ASP A 269 50.91 6.02 -11.55
N ILE A 270 49.61 5.72 -11.63
CA ILE A 270 48.86 5.53 -12.88
C ILE A 270 47.99 6.74 -13.26
N GLY A 271 48.02 7.81 -12.46
CA GLY A 271 47.37 9.07 -12.82
C GLY A 271 48.11 9.77 -13.96
N TRP A 272 47.37 10.48 -14.81
CA TRP A 272 47.95 11.21 -15.96
C TRP A 272 48.91 12.33 -15.54
N ASP A 273 48.75 12.85 -14.32
CA ASP A 273 49.66 13.82 -13.70
C ASP A 273 50.80 13.16 -12.89
N GLY A 274 50.98 11.84 -13.00
CA GLY A 274 51.92 11.05 -12.21
C GLY A 274 51.47 10.82 -10.76
N SER A 275 50.22 11.14 -10.41
CA SER A 275 49.68 10.87 -9.07
C SER A 275 49.46 9.38 -8.81
N GLN A 276 49.58 9.00 -7.54
CA GLN A 276 49.25 7.64 -7.10
C GLN A 276 47.75 7.44 -6.97
N VAL A 277 47.30 6.19 -7.14
CA VAL A 277 45.92 5.81 -6.79
C VAL A 277 45.63 6.15 -5.33
N GLU A 278 44.58 6.92 -5.10
CA GLU A 278 44.09 7.27 -3.76
C GLU A 278 42.98 6.30 -3.35
N ILE A 279 43.07 5.75 -2.13
CA ILE A 279 42.01 4.92 -1.56
C ILE A 279 41.31 5.76 -0.50
N THR A 280 40.06 6.13 -0.77
CA THR A 280 39.25 6.99 0.10
C THR A 280 38.13 6.20 0.77
N GLY A 281 37.75 6.57 1.99
CA GLY A 281 36.72 5.89 2.79
C GLY A 281 37.26 4.81 3.73
N LYS A 282 36.60 4.63 4.89
CA LYS A 282 36.87 3.57 5.89
C LYS A 282 35.54 2.99 6.39
N GLY A 283 35.50 1.69 6.66
CA GLY A 283 34.36 1.03 7.33
C GLY A 283 33.17 0.65 6.42
N LEU A 284 31.95 0.65 6.97
CA LEU A 284 30.71 0.15 6.35
C LEU A 284 30.29 0.80 5.01
N ARG A 285 30.91 1.93 4.62
CA ARG A 285 30.61 2.65 3.36
C ARG A 285 31.43 2.18 2.16
N GLY A 286 32.35 1.22 2.34
CA GLY A 286 33.28 0.75 1.31
C GLY A 286 34.48 1.68 1.12
N ALA A 287 35.59 1.12 0.65
CA ALA A 287 36.70 1.91 0.12
C ALA A 287 36.35 2.40 -1.30
N SER A 288 37.06 3.40 -1.82
CA SER A 288 36.91 3.86 -3.20
C SER A 288 38.27 4.27 -3.75
N ALA A 289 38.66 3.63 -4.85
CA ALA A 289 39.89 3.95 -5.57
C ALA A 289 39.64 5.10 -6.55
N LYS A 290 40.49 6.13 -6.45
CA LYS A 290 40.48 7.32 -7.30
C LYS A 290 41.82 7.48 -7.99
N ILE A 291 41.77 7.76 -9.27
CA ILE A 291 42.92 8.00 -10.13
C ILE A 291 42.64 9.31 -10.85
N ILE A 292 43.65 10.17 -10.97
CA ILE A 292 43.50 11.48 -11.62
C ILE A 292 43.77 11.31 -13.12
N GLY A 293 42.90 11.88 -13.96
CA GLY A 293 42.99 11.78 -15.43
C GLY A 293 42.52 10.46 -16.02
N THR A 294 42.73 9.34 -15.33
CA THR A 294 42.07 8.06 -15.64
C THR A 294 40.90 7.84 -14.70
N VAL A 295 39.68 7.67 -15.21
CA VAL A 295 38.51 7.50 -14.32
C VAL A 295 38.32 6.03 -13.96
N HIS A 296 38.48 5.70 -12.68
CA HIS A 296 38.14 4.37 -12.18
C HIS A 296 36.61 4.18 -12.02
N ILE A 297 36.09 3.18 -12.72
CA ILE A 297 34.70 2.73 -12.66
C ILE A 297 34.65 1.30 -12.12
N ASP A 298 34.37 1.17 -10.83
CA ASP A 298 33.97 -0.13 -10.30
C ASP A 298 32.54 -0.45 -10.74
N LEU A 299 32.36 -1.53 -11.49
CA LEU A 299 31.07 -1.96 -12.02
C LEU A 299 30.14 -2.47 -10.92
N TYR A 300 30.70 -3.11 -9.88
CA TYR A 300 29.93 -3.73 -8.80
C TYR A 300 28.98 -2.76 -8.07
N PRO A 301 29.42 -1.59 -7.53
CA PRO A 301 28.53 -0.69 -6.82
C PRO A 301 27.42 -0.14 -7.71
N PHE A 302 27.71 0.14 -8.99
CA PHE A 302 26.69 0.62 -9.92
C PHE A 302 25.64 -0.44 -10.21
N ILE A 303 26.08 -1.67 -10.46
CA ILE A 303 25.19 -2.81 -10.70
C ILE A 303 24.34 -3.07 -9.45
N ALA A 304 24.97 -3.20 -8.28
CA ALA A 304 24.31 -3.56 -7.02
C ALA A 304 23.35 -2.48 -6.50
N THR A 305 23.51 -1.21 -6.89
CA THR A 305 22.67 -0.11 -6.41
C THR A 305 21.66 0.38 -7.45
N THR A 306 22.10 0.58 -8.70
CA THR A 306 21.30 1.24 -9.75
C THR A 306 20.66 0.21 -10.68
N MET A 307 21.40 -0.82 -11.09
CA MET A 307 20.89 -1.83 -12.03
C MET A 307 20.16 -3.00 -11.35
N ALA A 308 20.37 -3.20 -10.04
CA ALA A 308 19.83 -4.33 -9.27
C ALA A 308 18.32 -4.58 -9.48
N ASN A 309 17.50 -3.52 -9.57
CA ASN A 309 16.05 -3.65 -9.77
C ASN A 309 15.65 -4.10 -11.20
N TYR A 310 16.60 -4.13 -12.13
CA TYR A 310 16.42 -4.52 -13.53
C TYR A 310 17.00 -5.90 -13.84
N LEU A 311 17.78 -6.48 -12.91
CA LEU A 311 18.32 -7.82 -13.02
C LEU A 311 17.35 -8.85 -12.43
N LYS A 312 17.29 -10.02 -13.05
CA LYS A 312 16.61 -11.23 -12.58
C LYS A 312 17.46 -12.00 -11.57
N THR A 313 18.78 -11.88 -11.67
CA THR A 313 19.74 -12.47 -10.73
C THR A 313 19.71 -11.72 -9.40
N ASP A 314 19.68 -12.50 -8.33
CA ASP A 314 19.77 -11.99 -6.96
C ASP A 314 21.21 -12.01 -6.41
N SER A 315 22.14 -12.55 -7.22
CA SER A 315 23.57 -12.65 -6.94
C SER A 315 24.32 -11.69 -7.85
N TYR A 316 25.19 -10.88 -7.23
CA TYR A 316 26.02 -9.92 -7.94
C TYR A 316 27.47 -10.40 -7.94
N THR A 317 27.70 -11.69 -8.13
CA THR A 317 29.03 -12.20 -8.54
C THR A 317 29.23 -11.82 -10.00
N LEU A 318 30.49 -11.70 -10.43
CA LEU A 318 30.81 -11.41 -11.83
C LEU A 318 30.17 -12.46 -12.75
N ASN A 319 30.31 -13.74 -12.43
CA ASN A 319 29.73 -14.85 -13.20
C ASN A 319 28.21 -14.75 -13.35
N ASP A 320 27.47 -14.52 -12.26
CA ASP A 320 26.01 -14.45 -12.31
C ASP A 320 25.49 -13.24 -13.11
N VAL A 321 26.17 -12.10 -12.99
CA VAL A 321 25.81 -10.89 -13.73
C VAL A 321 26.14 -11.03 -15.21
N CYS A 322 27.31 -11.57 -15.54
CA CYS A 322 27.71 -11.82 -16.92
C CYS A 322 26.78 -12.84 -17.61
N TYR A 323 26.40 -13.90 -16.91
CA TYR A 323 25.44 -14.86 -17.45
C TYR A 323 24.11 -14.21 -17.80
N GLU A 324 23.61 -13.31 -16.97
CA GLU A 324 22.37 -12.61 -17.27
C GLU A 324 22.49 -11.56 -18.38
N LEU A 325 23.54 -10.73 -18.34
CA LEU A 325 23.66 -9.57 -19.23
C LEU A 325 24.33 -9.88 -20.58
N LEU A 326 25.20 -10.90 -20.61
CA LEU A 326 25.99 -11.29 -21.77
C LEU A 326 25.61 -12.68 -22.31
N GLY A 327 24.94 -13.53 -21.51
CA GLY A 327 24.58 -14.90 -21.90
C GLY A 327 25.69 -15.93 -21.76
N GLU A 328 26.84 -15.56 -21.18
CA GLU A 328 28.01 -16.41 -21.03
C GLU A 328 28.30 -16.74 -19.57
N LYS A 329 28.70 -17.98 -19.30
CA LYS A 329 29.21 -18.39 -17.99
C LYS A 329 30.73 -18.39 -18.00
N LYS A 330 31.30 -18.11 -16.84
CA LYS A 330 32.71 -18.38 -16.56
C LYS A 330 32.92 -19.88 -16.35
N GLU A 331 34.10 -20.38 -16.69
CA GLU A 331 34.52 -21.74 -16.31
C GLU A 331 34.61 -21.85 -14.79
N ASP A 332 34.20 -23.01 -14.26
CA ASP A 332 34.14 -23.26 -12.82
C ASP A 332 35.54 -23.59 -12.31
N PHE A 333 36.16 -22.65 -11.59
CA PHE A 333 37.47 -22.81 -10.98
C PHE A 333 37.38 -22.52 -9.48
N ASP A 334 37.82 -23.48 -8.67
CA ASP A 334 37.87 -23.34 -7.22
C ASP A 334 39.11 -22.54 -6.83
N VAL A 335 38.92 -21.24 -6.57
CA VAL A 335 39.98 -20.30 -6.17
C VAL A 335 40.71 -20.77 -4.90
N ASN A 336 40.11 -21.62 -4.06
CA ASN A 336 40.81 -22.17 -2.89
C ASN A 336 41.94 -23.14 -3.27
N GLN A 337 41.89 -23.73 -4.47
CA GLN A 337 42.96 -24.58 -4.99
C GLN A 337 44.10 -23.77 -5.59
N LEU A 338 43.93 -22.47 -5.79
CA LEU A 338 44.93 -21.61 -6.44
C LEU A 338 46.29 -21.68 -5.75
N ALA A 339 46.34 -21.59 -4.42
CA ALA A 339 47.60 -21.67 -3.68
C ALA A 339 48.27 -23.05 -3.82
N TYR A 340 47.47 -24.13 -3.77
CA TYR A 340 47.97 -25.49 -3.95
C TYR A 340 48.53 -25.72 -5.36
N LEU A 341 47.78 -25.32 -6.39
CA LEU A 341 48.17 -25.41 -7.80
C LEU A 341 49.39 -24.56 -8.09
N TRP A 342 49.45 -23.36 -7.50
CA TRP A 342 50.62 -22.52 -7.51
C TRP A 342 51.81 -23.29 -6.95
N ASP A 343 51.74 -23.83 -5.73
CA ASP A 343 52.85 -24.55 -5.09
C ASP A 343 53.30 -25.79 -5.87
N LYS A 344 52.38 -26.44 -6.61
CA LYS A 344 52.66 -27.58 -7.50
C LYS A 344 53.18 -27.18 -8.88
N ASN A 345 53.28 -25.89 -9.18
CA ASN A 345 53.68 -25.38 -10.49
C ASN A 345 52.72 -25.78 -11.62
N ASP A 346 51.44 -26.00 -11.30
CA ASP A 346 50.36 -26.31 -12.23
C ASP A 346 49.47 -25.08 -12.41
N ILE A 347 49.90 -24.14 -13.25
CA ILE A 347 49.30 -22.79 -13.32
C ILE A 347 48.56 -22.47 -14.62
N SER A 348 48.48 -23.39 -15.59
CA SER A 348 47.77 -23.17 -16.85
C SER A 348 46.28 -22.87 -16.62
N THR A 349 45.58 -23.69 -15.84
CA THR A 349 44.16 -23.48 -15.53
C THR A 349 43.90 -22.15 -14.78
N PRO A 350 44.65 -21.82 -13.71
CA PRO A 350 44.60 -20.48 -13.10
C PRO A 350 44.80 -19.31 -14.07
N LEU A 351 45.74 -19.42 -15.02
CA LEU A 351 46.03 -18.37 -15.98
C LEU A 351 44.87 -18.15 -16.96
N ILE A 352 44.27 -19.23 -17.49
CA ILE A 352 43.10 -19.16 -18.37
C ILE A 352 41.92 -18.52 -17.63
N TYR A 353 41.69 -18.95 -16.38
CA TYR A 353 40.64 -18.40 -15.51
C TYR A 353 40.81 -16.90 -15.26
N SER A 354 42.03 -16.47 -14.94
CA SER A 354 42.36 -15.06 -14.67
C SER A 354 42.22 -14.19 -15.92
N LEU A 355 42.69 -14.66 -17.08
CA LEU A 355 42.50 -13.95 -18.36
C LEU A 355 41.01 -13.75 -18.66
N LYS A 356 40.20 -14.80 -18.47
CA LYS A 356 38.77 -14.75 -18.74
C LYS A 356 38.06 -13.72 -17.87
N ASP A 357 38.51 -13.47 -16.65
CA ASP A 357 37.95 -12.43 -15.78
C ASP A 357 38.16 -11.01 -16.31
N ALA A 358 39.36 -10.69 -16.78
CA ALA A 358 39.62 -9.41 -17.41
C ALA A 358 38.79 -9.23 -18.70
N GLU A 359 38.71 -10.27 -19.55
CA GLU A 359 37.92 -10.24 -20.79
C GLU A 359 36.42 -10.04 -20.54
N ILE A 360 35.86 -10.81 -19.61
CA ILE A 360 34.42 -10.75 -19.34
C ILE A 360 34.05 -9.45 -18.62
N THR A 361 34.96 -8.92 -17.79
CA THR A 361 34.80 -7.60 -17.16
C THR A 361 34.79 -6.48 -18.21
N LEU A 362 35.65 -6.55 -19.23
CA LEU A 362 35.63 -5.59 -20.34
C LEU A 362 34.30 -5.63 -21.10
N ARG A 363 33.84 -6.81 -21.49
CA ARG A 363 32.54 -6.96 -22.20
C ARG A 363 31.36 -6.54 -21.35
N LEU A 364 31.43 -6.79 -20.04
CA LEU A 364 30.44 -6.30 -19.09
C LEU A 364 30.48 -4.76 -19.00
N ALA A 365 31.67 -4.15 -18.97
CA ALA A 365 31.84 -2.70 -19.00
C ALA A 365 31.21 -2.10 -20.26
N GLU A 366 31.47 -2.65 -21.44
CA GLU A 366 30.87 -2.22 -22.72
C GLU A 366 29.34 -2.26 -22.69
N LYS A 367 28.75 -3.22 -21.96
CA LYS A 367 27.29 -3.32 -21.78
C LYS A 367 26.73 -2.30 -20.78
N VAL A 368 27.48 -1.98 -19.72
CA VAL A 368 27.03 -1.20 -18.56
C VAL A 368 27.32 0.30 -18.70
N LEU A 369 28.49 0.65 -19.24
CA LEU A 369 28.98 2.03 -19.35
C LEU A 369 28.03 2.96 -20.12
N PRO A 370 27.36 2.55 -21.23
CA PRO A 370 26.42 3.43 -21.92
C PRO A 370 25.31 3.98 -20.99
N LEU A 371 24.80 3.15 -20.07
CA LEU A 371 23.79 3.59 -19.10
C LEU A 371 24.39 4.57 -18.08
N LEU A 372 25.59 4.28 -17.57
CA LEU A 372 26.30 5.14 -16.62
C LEU A 372 26.64 6.50 -17.24
N PHE A 373 27.16 6.52 -18.47
CA PHE A 373 27.53 7.73 -19.19
C PHE A 373 26.34 8.65 -19.42
N GLU A 374 25.19 8.08 -19.81
CA GLU A 374 23.97 8.85 -19.95
C GLU A 374 23.47 9.42 -18.61
N LEU A 375 23.55 8.64 -17.52
CA LEU A 375 23.25 9.18 -16.19
C LEU A 375 24.20 10.33 -15.83
N THR A 376 25.50 10.19 -16.10
CA THR A 376 26.51 11.25 -15.88
C THR A 376 26.16 12.53 -16.64
N ARG A 377 25.82 12.44 -17.92
CA ARG A 377 25.46 13.59 -18.76
C ARG A 377 24.22 14.30 -18.20
N ILE A 378 23.21 13.54 -17.78
CA ILE A 378 22.00 14.11 -17.20
C ILE A 378 22.30 14.81 -15.86
N ILE A 379 22.96 14.13 -14.92
CA ILE A 379 23.15 14.66 -13.56
C ILE A 379 24.32 15.64 -13.40
N GLY A 380 25.23 15.72 -14.39
CA GLY A 380 26.34 16.67 -14.42
C GLY A 380 27.44 16.40 -13.41
N VAL A 381 27.77 15.12 -13.14
CA VAL A 381 28.91 14.74 -12.29
C VAL A 381 29.75 13.68 -12.97
N LYS A 382 31.04 13.62 -12.63
CA LYS A 382 31.99 12.70 -13.26
C LYS A 382 31.56 11.22 -13.19
N PRO A 383 31.94 10.38 -14.18
CA PRO A 383 31.50 8.98 -14.27
C PRO A 383 31.83 8.16 -13.02
N GLY A 384 33.03 8.33 -12.44
CA GLY A 384 33.42 7.64 -11.21
C GLY A 384 32.57 8.02 -9.99
N ASP A 385 32.07 9.25 -9.91
CA ASP A 385 31.12 9.63 -8.84
C ASP A 385 29.74 9.04 -9.11
N ALA A 386 29.29 9.09 -10.37
CA ALA A 386 27.98 8.60 -10.77
C ALA A 386 27.84 7.08 -10.55
N SER A 387 28.89 6.30 -10.79
CA SER A 387 28.87 4.84 -10.62
C SER A 387 28.65 4.41 -9.16
N ARG A 388 28.99 5.28 -8.20
CA ARG A 388 28.89 5.03 -6.76
C ARG A 388 27.68 5.72 -6.11
N THR A 389 26.80 6.32 -6.91
CA THR A 389 25.72 7.18 -6.43
C THR A 389 24.37 6.46 -6.41
N GLY A 390 23.70 6.42 -5.26
CA GLY A 390 22.33 5.91 -5.14
C GLY A 390 21.24 6.87 -5.66
N PHE A 391 20.02 6.36 -5.89
CA PHE A 391 18.92 7.07 -6.55
C PHE A 391 18.65 8.50 -6.05
N SER A 392 18.50 8.70 -4.73
CA SER A 392 18.22 10.02 -4.16
C SER A 392 19.32 11.04 -4.46
N LYS A 393 20.57 10.58 -4.53
CA LYS A 393 21.73 11.44 -4.78
C LYS A 393 21.89 11.74 -6.27
N LEU A 394 21.48 10.83 -7.17
CA LEU A 394 21.35 11.12 -8.61
C LEU A 394 20.38 12.30 -8.83
N VAL A 395 19.20 12.24 -8.22
CA VAL A 395 18.20 13.34 -8.28
C VAL A 395 18.79 14.63 -7.70
N GLU A 396 19.42 14.56 -6.53
CA GLU A 396 20.01 15.74 -5.91
C GLU A 396 21.06 16.42 -6.79
N ASN A 397 21.95 15.64 -7.43
CA ASN A 397 22.96 16.19 -8.33
C ASN A 397 22.32 16.85 -9.55
N TYR A 398 21.31 16.21 -10.16
CA TYR A 398 20.55 16.80 -11.26
C TYR A 398 19.88 18.12 -10.87
N LEU A 399 19.19 18.16 -9.72
CA LEU A 399 18.57 19.41 -9.25
C LEU A 399 19.64 20.48 -8.97
N MET A 400 20.75 20.13 -8.33
CA MET A 400 21.85 21.06 -8.09
C MET A 400 22.42 21.66 -9.38
N LYS A 401 22.67 20.81 -10.40
CA LYS A 401 23.11 21.23 -11.74
C LYS A 401 22.15 22.28 -12.33
N GLU A 402 20.86 21.99 -12.28
CA GLU A 402 19.84 22.79 -12.95
C GLU A 402 19.45 24.06 -12.20
N THR A 403 19.67 24.14 -10.88
CA THR A 403 19.21 25.29 -10.06
C THR A 403 19.68 26.65 -10.54
N ARG A 404 20.87 26.72 -11.14
CA ARG A 404 21.43 27.94 -11.73
C ARG A 404 20.56 28.51 -12.85
N ASN A 405 19.87 27.66 -13.59
CA ASN A 405 18.96 28.07 -14.67
C ASN A 405 17.66 28.72 -14.15
N PHE A 406 17.42 28.71 -12.84
CA PHE A 406 16.19 29.23 -12.22
C PHE A 406 16.42 30.35 -11.21
N ASP A 407 17.66 30.87 -11.11
CA ASP A 407 18.11 31.80 -10.07
C ASP A 407 17.86 31.27 -8.65
N GLU A 408 17.92 29.96 -8.46
CA GLU A 408 17.64 29.30 -7.19
C GLU A 408 18.95 28.92 -6.48
N ILE A 409 19.05 29.23 -5.18
CA ILE A 409 20.20 28.85 -4.36
C ILE A 409 20.05 27.38 -3.91
N ILE A 410 21.16 26.64 -3.84
CA ILE A 410 21.15 25.26 -3.36
C ILE A 410 20.88 25.25 -1.84
N PRO A 411 19.77 24.63 -1.35
CA PRO A 411 19.47 24.56 0.07
C PRO A 411 20.55 23.83 0.85
N ARG A 412 20.68 24.17 2.13
CA ARG A 412 21.54 23.42 3.07
C ARG A 412 21.06 21.98 3.22
N LYS A 413 22.00 21.11 3.57
CA LYS A 413 21.65 19.79 4.14
C LYS A 413 21.02 19.99 5.53
N PRO A 414 20.13 19.09 5.96
CA PRO A 414 19.58 19.17 7.31
C PRO A 414 20.69 19.02 8.35
N ASN A 415 20.56 19.72 9.47
CA ASN A 415 21.39 19.45 10.66
C ASN A 415 20.90 18.18 11.39
N HIS A 416 21.54 17.81 12.49
CA HIS A 416 21.20 16.58 13.22
C HIS A 416 19.76 16.59 13.75
N ASP A 417 19.31 17.69 14.34
CA ASP A 417 17.97 17.82 14.91
C ASP A 417 16.88 17.79 13.84
N GLU A 418 17.08 18.53 12.74
CA GLU A 418 16.20 18.51 11.56
C GLU A 418 16.14 17.11 10.96
N LEU A 419 17.26 16.39 10.90
CA LEU A 419 17.29 15.03 10.35
C LEU A 419 16.52 14.04 11.25
N THR A 420 16.72 14.10 12.57
CA THR A 420 16.00 13.28 13.55
C THR A 420 14.50 13.54 13.48
N ALA A 421 14.08 14.81 13.41
CA ALA A 421 12.68 15.17 13.24
C ALA A 421 12.08 14.58 11.95
N ARG A 422 12.78 14.71 10.82
CA ARG A 422 12.33 14.17 9.52
C ARG A 422 12.20 12.64 9.52
N PHE A 423 13.07 11.92 10.25
CA PHE A 423 12.95 10.45 10.37
C PHE A 423 11.73 10.00 11.18
N GLY A 424 11.24 10.83 12.09
CA GLY A 424 10.03 10.56 12.87
C GLY A 424 8.72 10.75 12.09
N GLU A 425 8.76 11.40 10.92
CA GLU A 425 7.57 11.70 10.14
C GLU A 425 7.13 10.50 9.29
N THR A 426 5.81 10.25 9.24
CA THR A 426 5.24 9.19 8.40
C THR A 426 4.03 9.68 7.63
N TYR A 427 3.81 9.10 6.44
CA TYR A 427 2.66 9.38 5.59
C TYR A 427 2.17 8.11 4.88
N LYS A 428 0.92 8.12 4.44
CA LYS A 428 0.34 7.01 3.67
C LYS A 428 1.00 6.95 2.29
N GLY A 429 1.67 5.83 2.00
CA GLY A 429 2.33 5.59 0.71
C GLY A 429 1.36 5.35 -0.46
N GLY A 430 1.92 4.81 -1.54
CA GLY A 430 1.17 4.45 -2.75
C GLY A 430 0.01 3.49 -2.49
N PHE A 431 -0.93 3.51 -3.41
CA PHE A 431 -2.01 2.54 -3.43
C PHE A 431 -1.49 1.14 -3.77
N VAL A 432 -1.96 0.11 -3.06
CA VAL A 432 -1.70 -1.27 -3.43
C VAL A 432 -3.01 -2.03 -3.28
N TYR A 433 -3.49 -2.56 -4.40
CA TYR A 433 -4.66 -3.42 -4.40
C TYR A 433 -4.33 -4.82 -3.86
N GLU A 434 -5.17 -5.36 -2.97
CA GLU A 434 -5.13 -6.75 -2.52
C GLU A 434 -6.05 -7.59 -3.43
N PRO A 435 -5.49 -8.44 -4.31
CA PRO A 435 -6.28 -9.25 -5.24
C PRO A 435 -7.07 -10.35 -4.51
N VAL A 436 -8.18 -10.81 -5.08
CA VAL A 436 -8.86 -12.02 -4.59
C VAL A 436 -8.01 -13.25 -4.97
N PRO A 437 -7.59 -14.10 -4.01
CA PRO A 437 -6.89 -15.33 -4.33
C PRO A 437 -7.71 -16.22 -5.26
N GLY A 438 -7.08 -16.77 -6.29
CA GLY A 438 -7.76 -17.60 -7.29
C GLY A 438 -7.00 -17.70 -8.60
N PHE A 439 -7.40 -18.67 -9.40
CA PHE A 439 -7.04 -18.77 -10.82
C PHE A 439 -8.05 -18.01 -11.68
N TYR A 440 -7.54 -17.26 -12.65
CA TYR A 440 -8.33 -16.41 -13.54
C TYR A 440 -7.84 -16.55 -14.98
N GLU A 441 -8.72 -16.21 -15.91
CA GLU A 441 -8.46 -16.18 -17.35
C GLU A 441 -8.78 -14.80 -17.91
N ASN A 442 -8.21 -14.50 -19.08
CA ASN A 442 -8.48 -13.28 -19.86
C ASN A 442 -8.23 -11.97 -19.10
N ILE A 443 -7.00 -11.80 -18.62
CA ILE A 443 -6.61 -10.70 -17.74
C ILE A 443 -6.00 -9.57 -18.58
N ALA A 444 -6.62 -8.39 -18.53
CA ALA A 444 -6.10 -7.17 -19.13
C ALA A 444 -5.40 -6.32 -18.07
N VAL A 445 -4.15 -5.95 -18.34
CA VAL A 445 -3.36 -5.11 -17.43
C VAL A 445 -3.29 -3.70 -17.97
N PHE A 446 -3.68 -2.74 -17.14
CA PHE A 446 -3.58 -1.31 -17.41
C PHE A 446 -2.65 -0.69 -16.38
N ASP A 447 -1.76 0.18 -16.84
CA ASP A 447 -0.81 0.91 -15.98
C ASP A 447 -0.76 2.39 -16.35
N PHE A 448 -0.43 3.24 -15.40
CA PHE A 448 -0.19 4.65 -15.67
C PHE A 448 1.24 4.88 -16.16
N ARG A 449 1.39 5.62 -17.25
CA ARG A 449 2.69 6.05 -17.74
C ARG A 449 3.34 6.99 -16.73
N SER A 450 4.33 6.49 -15.99
CA SER A 450 5.09 7.29 -15.02
C SER A 450 4.16 8.07 -14.07
N LEU A 451 3.30 7.35 -13.33
CA LEU A 451 2.25 7.93 -12.48
C LEU A 451 2.72 9.09 -11.59
N TYR A 452 3.72 8.87 -10.73
CA TYR A 452 4.16 9.92 -9.80
C TYR A 452 4.85 11.10 -10.50
N PRO A 453 5.76 10.87 -11.46
CA PRO A 453 6.30 11.96 -12.27
C PRO A 453 5.23 12.79 -12.98
N SER A 454 4.24 12.15 -13.60
CA SER A 454 3.15 12.87 -14.27
C SER A 454 2.26 13.64 -13.30
N ILE A 455 2.04 13.13 -12.07
CA ILE A 455 1.37 13.88 -10.99
C ILE A 455 2.18 15.10 -10.54
N ILE A 456 3.51 14.98 -10.42
CA ILE A 456 4.40 16.10 -10.09
C ILE A 456 4.20 17.24 -11.10
N VAL A 457 4.17 16.90 -12.39
CA VAL A 457 3.97 17.88 -13.46
C VAL A 457 2.54 18.42 -13.48
N ALA A 458 1.53 17.55 -13.42
CA ALA A 458 0.12 17.91 -13.58
C ALA A 458 -0.41 18.85 -12.48
N HIS A 459 0.12 18.73 -11.26
CA HIS A 459 -0.28 19.56 -10.11
C HIS A 459 0.80 20.56 -9.67
N ASN A 460 1.81 20.76 -10.52
CA ASN A 460 2.94 21.67 -10.27
C ASN A 460 3.58 21.46 -8.89
N ILE A 461 3.82 20.20 -8.50
CA ILE A 461 4.27 19.86 -7.14
C ILE A 461 5.75 20.17 -6.98
N CYS A 462 6.04 21.23 -6.23
CA CYS A 462 7.40 21.63 -5.89
C CYS A 462 7.43 22.30 -4.51
N PRO A 463 8.51 22.15 -3.71
CA PRO A 463 8.66 22.93 -2.48
C PRO A 463 8.52 24.44 -2.71
N THR A 464 8.91 24.93 -3.89
CA THR A 464 8.82 26.35 -4.28
C THR A 464 7.41 26.86 -4.59
N THR A 465 6.45 25.95 -4.74
CA THR A 465 5.05 26.24 -5.10
C THR A 465 4.10 25.97 -3.94
N LEU A 466 4.59 25.34 -2.86
CA LEU A 466 3.83 24.96 -1.69
C LEU A 466 3.42 26.19 -0.87
N ASN A 467 2.20 26.19 -0.33
CA ASN A 467 1.64 27.24 0.54
C ASN A 467 1.56 28.64 -0.11
N ALA A 468 1.29 28.69 -1.41
CA ALA A 468 1.13 29.95 -2.13
C ALA A 468 -0.06 30.77 -1.58
N LYS A 469 0.23 31.91 -0.95
CA LYS A 469 -0.76 32.88 -0.50
C LYS A 469 -1.18 33.77 -1.69
N GLY A 470 -2.48 34.01 -1.85
CA GLY A 470 -3.03 34.93 -2.85
C GLY A 470 -2.87 34.50 -4.32
N ARG A 471 -2.57 33.22 -4.59
CA ARG A 471 -2.46 32.67 -5.96
C ARG A 471 -3.52 31.61 -6.22
N ASP A 472 -3.83 31.36 -7.49
CA ASP A 472 -4.60 30.18 -7.90
C ASP A 472 -3.79 28.90 -7.60
N VAL A 473 -4.45 27.90 -7.02
CA VAL A 473 -3.80 26.72 -6.45
C VAL A 473 -4.47 25.41 -6.84
N HIS A 474 -3.67 24.37 -7.00
CA HIS A 474 -4.11 22.98 -6.86
C HIS A 474 -4.18 22.63 -5.38
N VAL A 475 -5.28 22.01 -4.95
CA VAL A 475 -5.46 21.55 -3.57
C VAL A 475 -5.34 20.04 -3.55
N SER A 476 -4.44 19.52 -2.71
CA SER A 476 -4.27 18.09 -2.55
C SER A 476 -5.53 17.43 -1.99
N PRO A 477 -5.72 16.12 -2.18
CA PRO A 477 -6.66 15.35 -1.38
C PRO A 477 -6.30 15.45 0.11
N GLU A 478 -7.22 15.03 0.98
CA GLU A 478 -6.98 15.05 2.42
C GLU A 478 -5.93 14.01 2.83
N ILE A 479 -4.94 14.43 3.63
CA ILE A 479 -3.76 13.63 3.96
C ILE A 479 -3.57 13.63 5.47
N LYS A 480 -3.32 12.45 6.04
CA LYS A 480 -2.85 12.29 7.42
C LYS A 480 -1.32 12.44 7.45
N VAL A 481 -0.82 13.49 8.08
CA VAL A 481 0.62 13.69 8.37
C VAL A 481 0.76 13.93 9.86
N ASN A 482 1.64 13.20 10.54
CA ASN A 482 1.89 13.35 11.98
C ASN A 482 0.58 13.36 12.81
N ASN A 483 -0.35 12.45 12.48
CA ASN A 483 -1.68 12.31 13.09
C ASN A 483 -2.69 13.45 12.89
N LYS A 484 -2.41 14.44 12.04
CA LYS A 484 -3.36 15.51 11.69
C LYS A 484 -3.81 15.39 10.23
N MET A 485 -5.10 15.60 9.99
CA MET A 485 -5.66 15.67 8.65
C MET A 485 -5.45 17.07 8.10
N GLN A 486 -4.83 17.18 6.93
CA GLN A 486 -4.57 18.45 6.28
C GLN A 486 -4.54 18.32 4.75
N LYS A 487 -4.76 19.46 4.08
CA LYS A 487 -4.62 19.60 2.62
C LYS A 487 -3.51 20.59 2.34
N PHE A 488 -2.74 20.34 1.29
CA PHE A 488 -1.67 21.23 0.84
C PHE A 488 -2.10 21.96 -0.42
N LYS A 489 -1.63 23.19 -0.57
CA LYS A 489 -1.93 24.06 -1.70
C LYS A 489 -0.67 24.30 -2.50
N PHE A 490 -0.72 24.05 -3.81
CA PHE A 490 0.39 24.25 -4.75
C PHE A 490 -0.02 25.31 -5.78
N ALA A 491 0.77 26.36 -5.96
CA ALA A 491 0.50 27.38 -6.97
C ALA A 491 0.35 26.74 -8.36
N LYS A 492 -0.64 27.15 -9.15
CA LYS A 492 -0.71 26.71 -10.56
C LYS A 492 0.33 27.41 -11.44
N LYS A 493 0.60 28.68 -11.14
CA LYS A 493 1.60 29.51 -11.83
C LYS A 493 2.35 30.42 -10.83
N PRO A 494 3.63 30.73 -11.08
CA PRO A 494 4.50 30.12 -12.10
C PRO A 494 4.82 28.65 -11.77
N ALA A 495 5.28 27.90 -12.77
CA ALA A 495 5.69 26.52 -12.57
C ALA A 495 6.94 26.42 -11.68
N GLY A 496 6.96 25.47 -10.75
CA GLY A 496 8.15 25.17 -9.96
C GLY A 496 9.21 24.50 -10.83
N PHE A 497 10.48 24.70 -10.49
CA PHE A 497 11.57 24.18 -11.33
C PHE A 497 11.60 22.63 -11.37
N ILE A 498 11.27 21.93 -10.27
CA ILE A 498 11.22 20.46 -10.26
C ILE A 498 10.18 19.93 -11.28
N PRO A 499 8.91 20.38 -11.28
CA PRO A 499 7.95 20.05 -12.35
C PRO A 499 8.45 20.34 -13.76
N ILE A 500 9.13 21.47 -14.00
CA ILE A 500 9.70 21.82 -15.31
C ILE A 500 10.74 20.77 -15.75
N LEU A 501 11.69 20.46 -14.86
CA LEU A 501 12.75 19.48 -15.14
C LEU A 501 12.20 18.07 -15.36
N VAL A 502 11.26 17.63 -14.51
CA VAL A 502 10.60 16.32 -14.64
C VAL A 502 9.81 16.23 -15.95
N LYS A 503 9.13 17.31 -16.36
CA LYS A 503 8.42 17.39 -17.64
C LYS A 503 9.40 17.20 -18.80
N GLY A 504 10.52 17.94 -18.82
CA GLY A 504 11.54 17.83 -19.85
C GLY A 504 12.15 16.42 -19.94
N LEU A 505 12.38 15.76 -18.80
CA LEU A 505 12.82 14.36 -18.78
C LEU A 505 11.78 13.41 -19.40
N ILE A 506 10.50 13.54 -19.05
CA ILE A 506 9.43 12.70 -19.62
C ILE A 506 9.33 12.90 -21.14
N GLU A 507 9.35 14.14 -21.62
CA GLU A 507 9.28 14.48 -23.05
C GLU A 507 10.49 13.93 -23.81
N ARG A 508 11.71 14.16 -23.32
CA ARG A 508 12.94 13.60 -23.90
C ARG A 508 12.88 12.08 -23.99
N ARG A 509 12.41 11.41 -22.93
CA ARG A 509 12.23 9.95 -22.93
C ARG A 509 11.24 9.48 -23.99
N ASN A 510 10.14 10.20 -24.18
CA ASN A 510 9.12 9.86 -25.16
C ASN A 510 9.66 9.96 -26.59
N ASN A 511 10.44 11.00 -26.88
CA ASN A 511 11.12 11.18 -28.17
C ASN A 511 12.10 10.03 -28.43
N ILE A 512 12.96 9.71 -27.46
CA ILE A 512 13.91 8.58 -27.57
C ILE A 512 13.17 7.26 -27.79
N LYS A 513 12.07 6.98 -27.07
CA LYS A 513 11.29 5.75 -27.29
C LYS A 513 10.65 5.70 -28.68
N THR A 514 10.40 6.84 -29.32
CA THR A 514 9.86 6.89 -30.69
C THR A 514 10.94 6.49 -31.70
N ILE A 515 12.14 7.06 -31.56
CA ILE A 515 13.30 6.72 -32.40
C ILE A 515 13.71 5.25 -32.17
N LEU A 516 13.74 4.79 -30.91
CA LEU A 516 14.09 3.41 -30.54
C LEU A 516 13.17 2.36 -31.18
N LYS A 517 11.91 2.69 -31.46
CA LYS A 517 10.99 1.78 -32.17
C LYS A 517 11.36 1.57 -33.64
N GLN A 518 12.06 2.53 -34.24
CA GLN A 518 12.52 2.49 -35.63
C GLN A 518 13.91 1.85 -35.74
N ALA A 519 14.71 1.92 -34.67
CA ALA A 519 16.05 1.32 -34.62
C ALA A 519 15.98 -0.22 -34.65
N LYS A 520 16.91 -0.83 -35.41
CA LYS A 520 17.04 -2.29 -35.49
C LYS A 520 17.60 -2.83 -34.17
N LYS A 521 16.94 -3.84 -33.60
CA LYS A 521 17.40 -4.51 -32.37
C LYS A 521 18.85 -4.99 -32.53
N ASP A 522 19.57 -5.00 -31.41
CA ASP A 522 20.95 -5.47 -31.29
C ASP A 522 22.02 -4.68 -32.06
N THR A 523 21.66 -3.50 -32.59
CA THR A 523 22.63 -2.52 -33.10
C THR A 523 23.22 -1.65 -31.98
N PRO A 524 24.44 -1.09 -32.14
CA PRO A 524 25.00 -0.11 -31.20
C PRO A 524 24.05 1.07 -30.94
N GLU A 525 23.41 1.56 -32.01
CA GLU A 525 22.42 2.64 -31.93
C GLU A 525 21.23 2.26 -31.02
N TYR A 526 20.66 1.07 -31.19
CA TYR A 526 19.58 0.58 -30.34
C TYR A 526 20.02 0.48 -28.87
N ASN A 527 21.23 -0.01 -28.60
CA ASN A 527 21.77 -0.12 -27.25
C ASN A 527 21.92 1.26 -26.57
N ILE A 528 22.45 2.25 -27.29
CA ILE A 528 22.60 3.63 -26.81
C ILE A 528 21.23 4.25 -26.54
N LEU A 529 20.27 4.14 -27.47
CA LEU A 529 18.92 4.67 -27.30
C LEU A 529 18.18 3.99 -26.12
N SER A 530 18.37 2.68 -25.95
CA SER A 530 17.83 1.92 -24.83
C SER A 530 18.43 2.38 -23.48
N ALA A 531 19.75 2.57 -23.43
CA ALA A 531 20.45 3.11 -22.26
C ALA A 531 19.94 4.52 -21.90
N ARG A 532 19.82 5.41 -22.89
CA ARG A 532 19.28 6.77 -22.74
C ARG A 532 17.88 6.78 -22.12
N GLN A 533 16.93 6.00 -22.66
CA GLN A 533 15.57 5.99 -22.10
C GLN A 533 15.52 5.35 -20.70
N ASN A 534 16.41 4.40 -20.39
CA ASN A 534 16.52 3.77 -19.08
C ASN A 534 17.08 4.74 -18.03
N ALA A 535 18.15 5.47 -18.35
CA ALA A 535 18.72 6.51 -17.49
C ALA A 535 17.67 7.55 -17.08
N ILE A 536 16.90 8.03 -18.06
CA ILE A 536 15.82 8.98 -17.81
C ILE A 536 14.71 8.36 -16.95
N LYS A 537 14.31 7.10 -17.22
CA LYS A 537 13.30 6.38 -16.42
C LYS A 537 13.73 6.30 -14.95
N ILE A 538 14.99 5.94 -14.70
CA ILE A 538 15.57 5.83 -13.36
C ILE A 538 15.45 7.15 -12.62
N LEU A 539 15.96 8.23 -13.20
CA LEU A 539 16.00 9.55 -12.56
C LEU A 539 14.59 10.10 -12.31
N THR A 540 13.71 9.96 -13.30
CA THR A 540 12.34 10.45 -13.24
C THR A 540 11.55 9.75 -12.12
N ASN A 541 11.62 8.42 -12.05
CA ASN A 541 10.94 7.66 -10.99
C ASN A 541 11.53 7.90 -9.59
N ALA A 542 12.84 8.15 -9.49
CA ALA A 542 13.52 8.46 -8.23
C ALA A 542 13.11 9.83 -7.65
N THR A 543 12.59 10.76 -8.47
CA THR A 543 12.28 12.14 -8.05
C THR A 543 11.21 12.20 -6.95
N TYR A 544 10.18 11.34 -7.01
CA TYR A 544 9.20 11.22 -5.93
C TYR A 544 9.86 10.78 -4.62
N GLY A 545 10.67 9.71 -4.68
CA GLY A 545 11.35 9.18 -3.50
C GLY A 545 12.30 10.20 -2.87
N TYR A 546 12.94 11.03 -3.69
CA TYR A 546 13.81 12.11 -3.24
C TYR A 546 13.08 13.17 -2.40
N LEU A 547 11.87 13.59 -2.81
CA LEU A 547 11.09 14.59 -2.06
C LEU A 547 10.71 14.09 -0.65
N GLY A 548 10.56 12.78 -0.48
CA GLY A 548 10.32 12.14 0.82
C GLY A 548 11.56 11.65 1.54
N PHE A 549 12.78 11.88 1.01
CA PHE A 549 14.02 11.38 1.59
C PHE A 549 14.56 12.35 2.66
N PRO A 550 14.63 11.96 3.96
CA PRO A 550 14.97 12.88 5.06
C PRO A 550 16.25 13.70 4.87
N GLN A 551 17.29 13.12 4.25
CA GLN A 551 18.58 13.79 4.02
C GLN A 551 18.62 14.68 2.76
N ALA A 552 17.52 14.80 2.01
CA ALA A 552 17.45 15.61 0.80
C ALA A 552 17.53 17.12 1.10
N ARG A 553 18.17 17.88 0.19
CA ARG A 553 18.20 19.35 0.22
C ARG A 553 16.82 19.96 -0.05
N TRP A 554 16.11 19.50 -1.09
CA TRP A 554 14.73 19.88 -1.40
C TRP A 554 13.70 18.91 -0.80
N TYR A 555 13.97 18.42 0.43
CA TYR A 555 13.00 17.60 1.16
C TYR A 555 11.67 18.33 1.34
N SER A 556 10.56 17.64 1.06
CA SER A 556 9.23 18.13 1.34
C SER A 556 8.27 16.95 1.48
N LEU A 557 8.01 16.56 2.72
CA LEU A 557 6.97 15.58 3.05
C LEU A 557 5.58 15.97 2.51
N PRO A 558 5.14 17.25 2.57
CA PRO A 558 3.91 17.69 1.92
C PRO A 558 3.84 17.35 0.44
N CYS A 559 4.93 17.56 -0.31
CA CYS A 559 5.00 17.20 -1.73
C CYS A 559 4.87 15.68 -1.91
N ALA A 560 5.69 14.89 -1.20
CA ALA A 560 5.68 13.43 -1.29
C ALA A 560 4.32 12.82 -0.94
N ALA A 561 3.68 13.31 0.13
CA ALA A 561 2.37 12.84 0.57
C ALA A 561 1.24 13.27 -0.36
N SER A 562 1.33 14.45 -0.99
CA SER A 562 0.36 14.91 -1.99
C SER A 562 0.44 14.09 -3.28
N ILE A 563 1.65 13.74 -3.72
CA ILE A 563 1.88 12.86 -4.89
C ILE A 563 1.18 11.52 -4.67
N THR A 564 1.37 10.88 -3.52
CA THR A 564 0.73 9.58 -3.25
C THR A 564 -0.78 9.71 -3.05
N ALA A 565 -1.27 10.83 -2.51
CA ALA A 565 -2.69 11.10 -2.35
C ALA A 565 -3.43 11.24 -3.68
N TRP A 566 -2.91 12.05 -4.59
CA TRP A 566 -3.42 12.11 -5.96
C TRP A 566 -3.27 10.77 -6.68
N GLY A 567 -2.15 10.07 -6.48
CA GLY A 567 -1.96 8.73 -7.03
C GLY A 567 -3.08 7.77 -6.64
N ARG A 568 -3.44 7.73 -5.35
CA ARG A 568 -4.60 6.97 -4.85
C ARG A 568 -5.91 7.42 -5.49
N GLN A 569 -6.16 8.73 -5.56
CA GLN A 569 -7.39 9.27 -6.15
C GLN A 569 -7.53 8.91 -7.64
N TYR A 570 -6.46 9.04 -8.43
CA TYR A 570 -6.48 8.73 -9.86
C TYR A 570 -6.67 7.24 -10.12
N ILE A 571 -5.97 6.39 -9.38
CA ILE A 571 -6.17 4.94 -9.47
C ILE A 571 -7.63 4.60 -9.14
N ASN A 572 -8.18 5.14 -8.05
CA ASN A 572 -9.58 4.90 -7.67
C ASN A 572 -10.58 5.42 -8.72
N ASN A 573 -10.29 6.53 -9.40
CA ASN A 573 -11.14 7.05 -10.46
C ASN A 573 -11.13 6.16 -11.72
N VAL A 574 -9.96 5.63 -12.11
CA VAL A 574 -9.84 4.70 -13.24
C VAL A 574 -10.59 3.42 -12.95
N ILE A 575 -10.44 2.91 -11.73
CA ILE A 575 -11.17 1.77 -11.21
C ILE A 575 -12.69 1.96 -11.37
N LYS A 576 -13.23 3.05 -10.81
CA LYS A 576 -14.67 3.36 -10.89
C LYS A 576 -15.17 3.44 -12.34
N ARG A 577 -14.36 3.96 -13.25
CA ARG A 577 -14.70 4.10 -14.69
C ARG A 577 -14.69 2.76 -15.41
N ALA A 578 -13.74 1.88 -15.08
CA ALA A 578 -13.69 0.54 -15.63
C ALA A 578 -14.90 -0.30 -15.20
N GLU A 579 -15.30 -0.21 -13.93
CA GLU A 579 -16.52 -0.85 -13.44
C GLU A 579 -17.76 -0.38 -14.20
N LEU A 580 -17.89 0.94 -14.42
CA LEU A 580 -18.98 1.53 -15.22
C LEU A 580 -18.95 1.09 -16.68
N ALA A 581 -17.78 0.78 -17.23
CA ALA A 581 -17.60 0.27 -18.59
C ALA A 581 -17.85 -1.25 -18.70
N GLY A 582 -18.32 -1.91 -17.63
CA GLY A 582 -18.57 -3.35 -17.62
C GLY A 582 -17.32 -4.21 -17.53
N LEU A 583 -16.14 -3.62 -17.30
CA LEU A 583 -14.93 -4.36 -17.01
C LEU A 583 -15.07 -4.99 -15.63
N LYS A 584 -14.94 -6.32 -15.54
CA LYS A 584 -15.01 -7.04 -14.27
C LYS A 584 -13.76 -6.72 -13.48
N VAL A 585 -13.84 -5.68 -12.69
CA VAL A 585 -12.92 -5.45 -11.59
C VAL A 585 -12.88 -6.71 -10.71
N LEU A 586 -11.68 -7.19 -10.40
CA LEU A 586 -11.46 -8.35 -9.54
C LEU A 586 -11.73 -8.06 -8.06
N TYR A 587 -12.85 -7.43 -7.70
CA TYR A 587 -13.57 -7.56 -6.43
C TYR A 587 -14.85 -6.73 -6.37
N GLY A 588 -15.90 -7.29 -5.74
CA GLY A 588 -17.14 -6.59 -5.38
C GLY A 588 -17.64 -7.10 -4.03
N ASP A 589 -17.64 -6.21 -3.04
CA ASP A 589 -18.21 -6.42 -1.72
C ASP A 589 -19.64 -5.96 -1.71
N SER A 590 -20.59 -6.86 -1.47
CA SER A 590 -21.98 -6.45 -1.32
C SER A 590 -22.85 -7.44 -0.56
N LEU A 591 -23.97 -6.91 -0.08
CA LEU A 591 -25.04 -7.61 0.60
C LEU A 591 -26.17 -7.99 -0.37
N HIS A 592 -26.90 -9.05 -0.02
CA HIS A 592 -28.15 -9.41 -0.71
C HIS A 592 -29.24 -8.32 -0.58
N TYR A 593 -30.12 -8.17 -1.58
CA TYR A 593 -31.24 -7.19 -1.60
C TYR A 593 -32.02 -7.13 -0.27
N ASP A 594 -32.42 -8.30 0.23
CA ASP A 594 -33.21 -8.44 1.46
C ASP A 594 -32.42 -8.26 2.78
N ARG A 595 -31.15 -7.84 2.75
CA ARG A 595 -30.47 -7.45 4.00
C ARG A 595 -31.06 -6.14 4.53
N ARG A 596 -30.94 -5.92 5.84
CA ARG A 596 -31.48 -4.72 6.49
C ARG A 596 -30.34 -3.87 7.04
N ILE A 597 -30.54 -2.56 6.99
CA ILE A 597 -29.66 -1.57 7.60
C ILE A 597 -30.51 -0.61 8.44
N PHE A 598 -29.92 -0.08 9.51
CA PHE A 598 -30.51 1.04 10.24
C PHE A 598 -30.05 2.34 9.61
N VAL A 599 -30.99 3.15 9.17
CA VAL A 599 -30.73 4.44 8.54
C VAL A 599 -31.32 5.53 9.42
N LYS A 600 -30.52 6.58 9.68
CA LYS A 600 -30.97 7.83 10.26
C LYS A 600 -31.21 8.81 9.11
N ASP A 601 -32.45 9.27 8.97
CA ASP A 601 -32.83 10.20 7.90
C ASP A 601 -32.43 11.66 8.22
N ARG A 602 -32.70 12.57 7.28
CA ARG A 602 -32.41 14.01 7.41
C ARG A 602 -33.11 14.68 8.59
N ASN A 603 -34.25 14.14 8.99
CA ASN A 603 -34.99 14.64 10.14
C ASN A 603 -34.41 14.09 11.44
N GLU A 604 -33.37 13.26 11.39
CA GLU A 604 -32.72 12.49 12.46
C GLU A 604 -33.49 11.26 12.95
N ASN A 605 -34.46 10.76 12.19
CA ASN A 605 -35.25 9.59 12.59
C ASN A 605 -34.55 8.30 12.20
N ILE A 606 -34.32 7.43 13.19
CA ILE A 606 -33.82 6.07 12.96
C ILE A 606 -34.95 5.18 12.46
N THR A 607 -34.72 4.51 11.33
CA THR A 607 -35.62 3.55 10.70
C THR A 607 -34.86 2.29 10.28
N LEU A 608 -35.57 1.17 10.16
CA LEU A 608 -35.04 -0.09 9.64
C LEU A 608 -35.53 -0.24 8.20
N VAL A 609 -34.60 -0.35 7.24
CA VAL A 609 -34.93 -0.45 5.80
C VAL A 609 -34.20 -1.63 5.16
N LYS A 610 -34.73 -2.13 4.05
CA LYS A 610 -33.99 -3.08 3.19
C LYS A 610 -32.91 -2.33 2.44
N ILE A 611 -31.70 -2.88 2.39
CA ILE A 611 -30.58 -2.23 1.70
C ILE A 611 -30.85 -2.08 0.20
N GLY A 612 -31.42 -3.10 -0.45
CA GLY A 612 -31.69 -3.04 -1.88
C GLY A 612 -32.67 -1.94 -2.25
N GLU A 613 -33.81 -1.90 -1.56
CA GLU A 613 -34.82 -0.86 -1.72
C GLU A 613 -34.26 0.55 -1.43
N PHE A 614 -33.47 0.68 -0.35
CA PHE A 614 -32.86 1.96 -0.01
C PHE A 614 -31.88 2.43 -1.08
N VAL A 615 -31.01 1.55 -1.57
CA VAL A 615 -30.06 1.87 -2.64
C VAL A 615 -30.81 2.23 -3.92
N ASP A 616 -31.76 1.42 -4.36
CA ASP A 616 -32.51 1.65 -5.61
C ASP A 616 -33.25 3.00 -5.61
N ASN A 617 -33.86 3.38 -4.48
CA ASN A 617 -34.53 4.68 -4.32
C ASN A 617 -33.56 5.87 -4.35
N HIS A 618 -32.27 5.65 -4.11
CA HIS A 618 -31.24 6.70 -4.03
C HIS A 618 -30.17 6.63 -5.13
N LEU A 619 -30.34 5.78 -6.14
CA LEU A 619 -29.43 5.72 -7.30
C LEU A 619 -29.43 7.01 -8.13
N LYS A 620 -30.57 7.69 -8.20
CA LYS A 620 -30.80 8.89 -9.03
C LYS A 620 -31.10 10.16 -8.20
N SER A 621 -31.12 10.05 -6.87
CA SER A 621 -31.50 11.13 -5.96
C SER A 621 -30.39 11.40 -4.92
N SER A 622 -30.35 12.61 -4.36
CA SER A 622 -29.30 12.99 -3.42
C SER A 622 -29.39 12.22 -2.10
N ILE A 623 -28.35 11.45 -1.77
CA ILE A 623 -28.20 10.74 -0.49
C ILE A 623 -27.74 11.65 0.66
N LYS A 624 -27.46 12.94 0.40
CA LYS A 624 -27.01 13.89 1.42
C LYS A 624 -27.96 13.94 2.60
N GLY A 625 -27.40 13.83 3.82
CA GLY A 625 -28.15 13.90 5.09
C GLY A 625 -28.74 12.58 5.58
N TYR A 626 -28.42 11.45 4.94
CA TYR A 626 -28.67 10.12 5.49
C TYR A 626 -27.42 9.57 6.19
N GLU A 627 -27.60 8.89 7.32
CA GLU A 627 -26.53 8.22 8.07
C GLU A 627 -26.88 6.74 8.29
N THR A 628 -25.89 5.88 8.44
CA THR A 628 -26.07 4.47 8.80
C THR A 628 -25.23 4.10 10.00
N LEU A 629 -25.60 3.02 10.70
CA LEU A 629 -24.79 2.46 11.78
C LEU A 629 -23.43 2.00 11.25
N SER A 630 -22.38 2.40 11.97
CA SER A 630 -20.97 2.11 11.68
C SER A 630 -20.16 2.00 12.98
N PHE A 631 -18.94 1.49 12.89
CA PHE A 631 -18.04 1.30 14.01
C PHE A 631 -16.82 2.23 13.90
N LYS A 632 -16.70 3.17 14.85
CA LYS A 632 -15.64 4.19 14.90
C LYS A 632 -15.10 4.28 16.33
N ASP A 633 -13.78 4.24 16.49
CA ASP A 633 -13.10 4.43 17.79
C ASP A 633 -13.66 3.52 18.91
N ASN A 634 -13.90 2.24 18.59
CA ASN A 634 -14.55 1.27 19.47
C ASN A 634 -15.98 1.62 19.92
N LYS A 635 -16.72 2.44 19.16
CA LYS A 635 -18.11 2.80 19.43
C LYS A 635 -19.00 2.55 18.21
N LEU A 636 -20.25 2.18 18.46
CA LEU A 636 -21.29 2.06 17.45
C LEU A 636 -22.00 3.42 17.27
N VAL A 637 -21.79 4.06 16.13
CA VAL A 637 -22.27 5.42 15.84
C VAL A 637 -22.97 5.49 14.47
N PHE A 638 -23.91 6.41 14.32
CA PHE A 638 -24.45 6.78 13.02
C PHE A 638 -23.45 7.67 12.29
N SER A 639 -23.03 7.26 11.09
CA SER A 639 -22.10 8.01 10.24
C SER A 639 -22.71 8.32 8.87
N PRO A 640 -22.38 9.47 8.25
CA PRO A 640 -22.93 9.87 6.96
C PRO A 640 -22.68 8.85 5.84
N ILE A 641 -23.73 8.55 5.07
CA ILE A 641 -23.64 7.77 3.83
C ILE A 641 -23.21 8.72 2.71
N GLU A 642 -22.07 8.45 2.09
CA GLU A 642 -21.53 9.24 0.96
C GLU A 642 -22.06 8.75 -0.38
N LYS A 643 -22.23 7.43 -0.52
CA LYS A 643 -22.61 6.80 -1.77
C LYS A 643 -23.42 5.53 -1.52
N VAL A 644 -24.41 5.29 -2.37
CA VAL A 644 -25.10 4.01 -2.50
C VAL A 644 -24.57 3.26 -3.71
N ILE A 645 -24.42 1.94 -3.60
CA ILE A 645 -23.79 1.10 -4.63
C ILE A 645 -24.71 -0.09 -4.93
N ARG A 646 -24.97 -0.30 -6.22
CA ARG A 646 -25.66 -1.46 -6.77
C ARG A 646 -24.77 -2.05 -7.85
N HIS A 647 -24.49 -3.35 -7.80
CA HIS A 647 -23.74 -4.01 -8.86
C HIS A 647 -24.36 -5.35 -9.25
N LYS A 648 -24.18 -5.71 -10.53
CA LYS A 648 -24.64 -6.99 -11.06
C LYS A 648 -23.73 -8.12 -10.57
N TYR A 649 -24.28 -9.23 -10.09
CA TYR A 649 -23.52 -10.35 -9.55
C TYR A 649 -24.12 -11.70 -9.95
N ASN A 650 -23.35 -12.48 -10.72
CA ASN A 650 -23.78 -13.76 -11.28
C ASN A 650 -23.29 -14.98 -10.47
N GLY A 651 -22.71 -14.76 -9.28
CA GLY A 651 -22.18 -15.81 -8.42
C GLY A 651 -23.17 -16.30 -7.36
N LYS A 652 -22.74 -17.23 -6.49
CA LYS A 652 -23.49 -17.66 -5.30
C LYS A 652 -23.10 -16.80 -4.10
N LEU A 653 -24.09 -16.41 -3.29
CA LEU A 653 -23.86 -15.70 -2.03
C LEU A 653 -23.55 -16.67 -0.88
N LEU A 654 -22.92 -16.17 0.17
CA LEU A 654 -22.79 -16.87 1.44
C LEU A 654 -23.86 -16.42 2.42
N GLU A 655 -24.73 -17.35 2.83
CA GLU A 655 -25.56 -17.21 4.01
C GLU A 655 -24.76 -17.69 5.23
N ILE A 656 -24.43 -16.76 6.12
CA ILE A 656 -23.73 -17.03 7.37
C ILE A 656 -24.72 -16.91 8.52
N ILE A 657 -24.96 -18.00 9.24
CA ILE A 657 -25.82 -18.05 10.42
C ILE A 657 -24.94 -18.04 11.67
N THR A 658 -25.21 -17.13 12.60
CA THR A 658 -24.46 -16.96 13.86
C THR A 658 -25.37 -17.20 15.08
N LYS A 659 -24.79 -17.16 16.30
CA LYS A 659 -25.57 -17.15 17.55
C LYS A 659 -26.43 -15.88 17.73
N HIS A 660 -26.20 -14.81 16.98
CA HIS A 660 -26.88 -13.52 17.12
C HIS A 660 -27.79 -13.14 15.94
N GLY A 661 -27.72 -13.86 14.82
CA GLY A 661 -28.53 -13.57 13.65
C GLY A 661 -27.99 -14.30 12.42
N LYS A 662 -28.21 -13.73 11.24
CA LYS A 662 -27.60 -14.20 10.00
C LYS A 662 -27.20 -13.02 9.14
N THR A 663 -26.18 -13.17 8.30
CA THR A 663 -25.87 -12.23 7.20
C THR A 663 -25.84 -12.97 5.87
N VAL A 664 -26.11 -12.27 4.77
CA VAL A 664 -26.01 -12.82 3.40
C VAL A 664 -25.28 -11.82 2.53
N LEU A 665 -24.13 -12.24 2.03
CA LEU A 665 -23.13 -11.38 1.40
C LEU A 665 -22.41 -12.12 0.27
N THR A 666 -21.75 -11.38 -0.62
CA THR A 666 -20.84 -11.98 -1.61
C THR A 666 -19.75 -12.75 -0.85
N PRO A 667 -19.28 -13.91 -1.34
CA PRO A 667 -18.23 -14.68 -0.67
C PRO A 667 -17.03 -13.81 -0.30
N GLN A 668 -16.67 -12.94 -1.21
CA GLN A 668 -15.60 -11.97 -1.10
C GLN A 668 -15.76 -10.96 0.06
N HIS A 669 -16.98 -10.72 0.56
CA HIS A 669 -17.28 -9.64 1.51
C HIS A 669 -16.47 -9.69 2.79
N SER A 670 -15.76 -8.60 3.07
CA SER A 670 -14.93 -8.48 4.26
C SER A 670 -15.78 -8.25 5.52
N VAL A 671 -15.57 -9.09 6.53
CA VAL A 671 -16.20 -8.98 7.85
C VAL A 671 -15.16 -8.95 8.97
N TYR A 672 -15.55 -8.47 10.15
CA TYR A 672 -14.63 -8.33 11.27
C TYR A 672 -14.64 -9.55 12.20
N THR A 673 -13.44 -9.98 12.60
CA THR A 673 -13.18 -11.03 13.60
C THR A 673 -12.12 -10.56 14.61
N ILE A 674 -11.78 -11.39 15.60
CA ILE A 674 -10.63 -11.16 16.50
C ILE A 674 -9.55 -12.21 16.21
N LEU A 675 -8.35 -11.74 15.86
CA LEU A 675 -7.14 -12.53 15.72
C LEU A 675 -6.04 -11.86 16.54
N ASP A 676 -5.30 -12.62 17.35
CA ASP A 676 -4.24 -12.12 18.25
C ASP A 676 -4.71 -11.00 19.20
N ASN A 677 -5.93 -11.14 19.76
CA ASN A 677 -6.58 -10.12 20.60
C ASN A 677 -6.82 -8.75 19.92
N LYS A 678 -6.76 -8.67 18.58
CA LYS A 678 -7.05 -7.45 17.81
C LYS A 678 -8.18 -7.66 16.83
N LEU A 679 -9.00 -6.64 16.65
CA LEU A 679 -10.04 -6.60 15.61
C LEU A 679 -9.35 -6.65 14.24
N LYS A 680 -9.61 -7.68 13.44
CA LYS A 680 -9.04 -7.85 12.10
C LYS A 680 -10.14 -8.09 11.07
N LEU A 681 -9.89 -7.64 9.86
CA LEU A 681 -10.77 -7.85 8.73
C LEU A 681 -10.45 -9.17 8.02
N VAL A 682 -11.49 -9.92 7.68
CA VAL A 682 -11.40 -11.24 7.08
C VAL A 682 -12.44 -11.39 5.97
N ASP A 683 -12.04 -11.90 4.81
CA ASP A 683 -12.95 -12.28 3.72
C ASP A 683 -13.90 -13.40 4.20
N ALA A 684 -15.19 -13.22 3.93
CA ALA A 684 -16.24 -14.10 4.39
C ALA A 684 -16.18 -15.51 3.80
N ASN A 685 -15.61 -15.69 2.60
CA ASN A 685 -15.47 -16.98 1.92
C ASN A 685 -14.58 -17.94 2.68
N LEU A 686 -13.71 -17.39 3.49
CA LEU A 686 -12.76 -18.19 4.20
C LEU A 686 -13.28 -18.57 5.58
N LEU A 687 -14.38 -17.96 6.05
CA LEU A 687 -15.05 -18.33 7.31
C LEU A 687 -15.47 -19.79 7.30
N LYS A 688 -15.32 -20.42 8.46
CA LYS A 688 -15.81 -21.77 8.72
C LYS A 688 -16.73 -21.78 9.94
N LYS A 689 -17.42 -22.89 10.14
CA LYS A 689 -18.19 -23.15 11.35
C LYS A 689 -17.30 -22.95 12.59
N ASP A 690 -17.88 -22.39 13.65
CA ASP A 690 -17.24 -22.08 14.94
C ASP A 690 -16.28 -20.87 14.96
N ASP A 691 -15.95 -20.28 13.79
CA ASP A 691 -15.29 -18.97 13.74
C ASP A 691 -16.17 -17.90 14.44
N LYS A 692 -15.53 -16.82 14.92
CA LYS A 692 -16.24 -15.74 15.62
C LYS A 692 -16.27 -14.47 14.80
N LEU A 693 -17.44 -13.85 14.70
CA LEU A 693 -17.64 -12.54 14.08
C LEU A 693 -17.92 -11.47 15.12
N VAL A 694 -17.57 -10.23 14.78
CA VAL A 694 -17.88 -9.06 15.60
C VAL A 694 -19.36 -8.71 15.43
N SER A 695 -20.10 -8.74 16.54
CA SER A 695 -21.48 -8.28 16.64
C SER A 695 -21.54 -7.12 17.64
N LEU A 696 -22.06 -5.98 17.22
CA LEU A 696 -21.98 -4.74 18.00
C LEU A 696 -23.05 -4.66 19.08
N THR A 697 -22.79 -3.85 20.12
CA THR A 697 -23.70 -3.57 21.25
C THR A 697 -23.64 -2.08 21.60
N ASN A 698 -24.58 -1.59 22.41
CA ASN A 698 -24.63 -0.20 22.88
C ASN A 698 -24.63 0.88 21.76
N PRO A 699 -25.54 0.82 20.76
CA PRO A 699 -25.70 1.92 19.80
C PRO A 699 -26.05 3.23 20.52
N GLU A 700 -25.31 4.31 20.22
CA GLU A 700 -25.70 5.65 20.64
C GLU A 700 -26.93 6.09 19.84
N VAL A 701 -28.02 6.42 20.54
CA VAL A 701 -29.30 6.82 19.92
C VAL A 701 -29.77 8.16 20.51
N SER A 702 -29.99 9.14 19.64
CA SER A 702 -30.59 10.42 20.00
C SER A 702 -32.04 10.24 20.44
N VAL A 703 -32.37 10.72 21.65
CA VAL A 703 -33.74 10.70 22.19
C VAL A 703 -34.54 11.87 21.62
N LYS A 704 -35.61 11.56 20.91
CA LYS A 704 -36.55 12.56 20.34
C LYS A 704 -37.93 12.50 20.96
N PHE A 705 -38.39 11.30 21.29
CA PHE A 705 -39.71 11.07 21.85
C PHE A 705 -39.58 10.74 23.33
N LYS A 706 -39.93 11.70 24.18
CA LYS A 706 -40.01 11.50 25.63
C LYS A 706 -41.42 11.04 26.02
N GLU A 707 -41.56 10.47 27.21
CA GLU A 707 -42.88 10.21 27.80
C GLU A 707 -43.73 11.49 27.75
N ASN A 708 -45.00 11.33 27.37
CA ASN A 708 -45.99 12.38 27.13
C ASN A 708 -45.90 13.11 25.77
N HIS A 709 -45.04 12.71 24.84
CA HIS A 709 -45.07 13.26 23.48
C HIS A 709 -46.46 13.08 22.82
N ILE A 710 -46.97 14.11 22.14
CA ILE A 710 -48.29 14.09 21.52
C ILE A 710 -48.14 13.97 20.00
N PHE A 711 -48.67 12.89 19.44
CA PHE A 711 -48.78 12.70 18.00
C PHE A 711 -50.06 13.35 17.47
N ASP A 712 -49.93 14.24 16.48
CA ASP A 712 -51.06 14.63 15.65
C ASP A 712 -51.25 13.60 14.53
N VAL A 713 -52.32 12.81 14.64
CA VAL A 713 -52.62 11.72 13.70
C VAL A 713 -52.87 12.21 12.27
N LEU A 714 -53.23 13.49 12.07
CA LEU A 714 -53.39 14.05 10.72
C LEU A 714 -52.05 14.20 9.98
N THR A 715 -50.93 14.15 10.69
CA THR A 715 -49.58 14.22 10.08
C THR A 715 -49.10 12.88 9.54
N PHE A 716 -49.84 11.79 9.81
CA PHE A 716 -49.45 10.45 9.36
C PHE A 716 -49.92 10.17 7.93
N ASP A 717 -49.07 9.49 7.17
CA ASP A 717 -49.40 8.98 5.85
C ASP A 717 -50.20 7.66 6.00
N PHE A 718 -51.49 7.72 5.68
CA PHE A 718 -52.39 6.58 5.75
C PHE A 718 -52.52 5.80 4.43
N LYS A 719 -51.69 6.12 3.42
CA LYS A 719 -51.62 5.41 2.14
C LYS A 719 -53.02 5.25 1.53
N GLU A 720 -53.42 4.03 1.17
CA GLU A 720 -54.69 3.73 0.53
C GLU A 720 -55.93 4.06 1.38
N TYR A 721 -55.77 4.26 2.71
CA TYR A 721 -56.87 4.62 3.61
C TYR A 721 -57.10 6.13 3.70
N SER A 722 -56.26 6.97 3.09
CA SER A 722 -56.41 8.43 3.16
C SER A 722 -57.80 8.88 2.70
N ASN A 723 -58.35 8.19 1.69
CA ASN A 723 -59.69 8.44 1.17
C ASN A 723 -60.82 7.89 2.05
N LEU A 724 -60.53 7.07 3.07
CA LEU A 724 -61.52 6.50 4.00
C LEU A 724 -61.59 7.26 5.33
N ILE A 725 -60.68 8.21 5.57
CA ILE A 725 -60.59 9.02 6.79
C ILE A 725 -61.16 10.42 6.56
N ARG A 726 -61.92 10.90 7.54
CA ARG A 726 -62.59 12.21 7.54
C ARG A 726 -62.33 12.95 8.85
N VAL A 727 -62.19 14.26 8.74
CA VAL A 727 -62.36 15.20 9.86
C VAL A 727 -63.79 15.75 9.84
N TYR A 728 -64.30 16.14 11.01
CA TYR A 728 -65.68 16.63 11.15
C TYR A 728 -65.62 18.13 11.47
N GLU A 729 -66.53 18.91 10.89
CA GLU A 729 -66.63 20.37 11.12
C GLU A 729 -67.06 20.76 12.56
N ASP A 730 -67.25 19.79 13.44
CA ASP A 730 -67.59 19.99 14.85
C ASP A 730 -67.02 18.86 15.74
N ASN A 731 -66.93 19.15 17.03
CA ASN A 731 -66.41 18.24 18.06
C ASN A 731 -67.52 17.37 18.70
N LEU A 732 -68.71 17.26 18.08
CA LEU A 732 -69.81 16.51 18.67
C LEU A 732 -69.55 14.99 18.61
N ILE A 733 -69.84 14.32 19.73
CA ILE A 733 -69.72 12.85 19.89
C ILE A 733 -71.11 12.28 20.20
N PHE A 734 -71.60 11.40 19.34
CA PHE A 734 -72.90 10.75 19.52
C PHE A 734 -72.72 9.30 19.96
N LYS A 735 -73.28 8.94 21.13
CA LYS A 735 -73.29 7.56 21.63
C LYS A 735 -74.08 6.66 20.68
N GLN A 736 -73.56 5.46 20.45
CA GLN A 736 -74.16 4.48 19.54
C GLN A 736 -75.53 4.01 20.08
N GLY A 737 -76.55 3.99 19.24
CA GLY A 737 -77.91 3.54 19.61
C GLY A 737 -78.76 4.55 20.37
N VAL A 738 -78.23 5.72 20.75
CA VAL A 738 -79.00 6.76 21.46
C VAL A 738 -79.89 7.53 20.49
N ARG A 739 -81.21 7.55 20.78
CA ARG A 739 -82.18 8.41 20.11
C ARG A 739 -82.14 9.82 20.71
N GLY A 740 -82.18 10.84 19.88
CA GLY A 740 -82.25 12.22 20.30
C GLY A 740 -82.44 13.17 19.12
N LYS A 741 -82.54 14.47 19.43
CA LYS A 741 -82.73 15.52 18.43
C LYS A 741 -81.43 15.83 17.71
N CYS A 742 -81.39 15.64 16.39
CA CYS A 742 -80.21 15.93 15.58
C CYS A 742 -79.87 17.43 15.68
N PRO A 743 -78.63 17.82 16.00
CA PRO A 743 -78.26 19.23 16.17
C PRO A 743 -78.23 20.01 14.84
N TYR A 744 -78.24 19.34 13.69
CA TYR A 744 -78.14 19.98 12.37
C TYR A 744 -79.49 20.10 11.65
N CYS A 745 -80.41 19.15 11.85
CA CYS A 745 -81.74 19.17 11.20
C CYS A 745 -82.91 19.20 12.20
N ALA A 746 -82.61 19.28 13.51
CA ALA A 746 -83.57 19.41 14.60
C ALA A 746 -84.63 18.29 14.71
N LYS A 747 -84.43 17.13 14.07
CA LYS A 747 -85.37 15.99 14.08
C LYS A 747 -84.86 14.82 14.93
N ASN A 748 -85.79 14.05 15.52
CA ASN A 748 -85.46 12.90 16.38
C ASN A 748 -85.05 11.67 15.58
N TYR A 749 -83.82 11.21 15.78
CA TYR A 749 -83.28 10.00 15.16
C TYR A 749 -82.30 9.30 16.10
N ILE A 750 -81.82 8.11 15.70
CA ILE A 750 -80.60 7.55 16.29
C ILE A 750 -79.44 8.44 15.83
N LEU A 751 -78.95 9.31 16.73
CA LEU A 751 -78.09 10.44 16.38
C LEU A 751 -76.84 10.00 15.60
N CYS A 752 -76.14 8.98 16.10
CA CYS A 752 -74.92 8.46 15.49
C CYS A 752 -75.13 7.97 14.04
N THR A 753 -76.25 7.27 13.76
CA THR A 753 -76.57 6.73 12.44
C THR A 753 -77.08 7.81 11.49
N HIS A 754 -77.93 8.71 11.99
CA HIS A 754 -78.52 9.78 11.21
C HIS A 754 -77.48 10.82 10.79
N VAL A 755 -76.70 11.35 11.74
CA VAL A 755 -75.60 12.28 11.46
C VAL A 755 -74.61 11.68 10.47
N SER A 756 -74.28 10.39 10.61
CA SER A 756 -73.40 9.69 9.68
C SER A 756 -73.90 9.67 8.23
N SER A 757 -75.20 9.48 8.03
CA SER A 757 -75.77 9.15 6.73
C SER A 757 -76.32 10.37 5.99
N LYS A 758 -76.84 11.36 6.71
CA LYS A 758 -77.57 12.50 6.14
C LYS A 758 -76.80 13.82 6.20
N HIS A 759 -75.73 13.93 7.01
CA HIS A 759 -74.89 15.12 7.12
C HIS A 759 -73.47 14.86 6.58
N LYS A 760 -73.37 14.58 5.27
CA LYS A 760 -72.09 14.34 4.59
C LYS A 760 -71.29 15.62 4.36
N ASP A 761 -71.99 16.74 4.22
CA ASP A 761 -71.48 18.12 4.14
C ASP A 761 -70.54 18.46 5.31
N ARG A 762 -70.77 17.88 6.49
CA ARG A 762 -69.96 18.10 7.70
C ARG A 762 -68.66 17.29 7.76
N LYS A 763 -68.37 16.46 6.74
CA LYS A 763 -67.19 15.57 6.68
C LYS A 763 -66.21 16.08 5.63
N LEU A 764 -65.01 16.43 6.04
CA LEU A 764 -63.95 16.86 5.12
C LEU A 764 -62.88 15.77 4.97
N PRO A 765 -62.27 15.63 3.78
CA PRO A 765 -61.09 14.78 3.60
C PRO A 765 -59.96 15.18 4.56
N ILE A 766 -59.14 14.20 4.96
CA ILE A 766 -58.01 14.44 5.88
C ILE A 766 -57.05 15.53 5.39
N SER A 767 -56.90 15.68 4.07
CA SER A 767 -56.05 16.70 3.43
C SER A 767 -56.46 18.15 3.73
N LYS A 768 -57.74 18.39 4.07
CA LYS A 768 -58.24 19.72 4.46
C LYS A 768 -58.17 19.98 5.98
N GLY A 769 -57.76 18.98 6.77
CA GLY A 769 -57.85 19.01 8.23
C GLY A 769 -56.66 19.65 8.98
N LEU A 770 -55.49 19.79 8.35
CA LEU A 770 -54.29 20.32 9.03
C LEU A 770 -54.44 21.76 9.55
N GLN A 771 -55.28 22.57 8.90
CA GLN A 771 -55.53 23.98 9.25
C GLN A 771 -56.73 24.18 10.20
N SER A 772 -57.27 23.10 10.77
CA SER A 772 -58.51 23.12 11.55
C SER A 772 -58.30 22.67 13.00
N ASN A 773 -59.15 23.15 13.92
CA ASN A 773 -59.05 22.88 15.37
C ASN A 773 -59.85 21.63 15.82
N PHE A 774 -60.07 20.66 14.94
CA PHE A 774 -60.88 19.48 15.27
C PHE A 774 -60.12 18.46 16.13
N GLU A 775 -60.80 17.92 17.13
CA GLU A 775 -60.22 16.98 18.10
C GLU A 775 -60.42 15.50 17.74
N TRP A 776 -61.32 15.19 16.80
CA TRP A 776 -61.73 13.82 16.48
C TRP A 776 -61.66 13.52 14.98
N ILE A 777 -61.21 12.31 14.64
CA ILE A 777 -61.17 11.78 13.28
C ILE A 777 -62.08 10.54 13.17
N GLY A 778 -62.76 10.39 12.03
CA GLY A 778 -63.67 9.27 11.77
C GLY A 778 -63.54 8.75 10.35
N GLY A 779 -64.43 7.83 9.95
CA GLY A 779 -64.52 7.36 8.58
C GLY A 779 -65.79 7.82 7.87
N ASP A 780 -65.93 7.47 6.59
CA ASP A 780 -67.11 7.79 5.78
C ASP A 780 -68.42 7.25 6.37
N ASN A 781 -68.36 6.05 6.96
CA ASN A 781 -69.46 5.46 7.72
C ASN A 781 -69.23 5.63 9.23
N SER A 782 -69.66 6.77 9.76
CA SER A 782 -69.38 7.23 11.13
C SER A 782 -70.26 6.58 12.21
N SER A 783 -71.21 5.73 11.81
CA SER A 783 -71.96 4.83 12.72
C SER A 783 -71.04 3.85 13.48
N ILE A 784 -69.81 3.69 12.99
CA ILE A 784 -68.76 2.84 13.54
C ILE A 784 -67.85 3.61 14.52
N GLY A 785 -68.08 4.92 14.76
CA GLY A 785 -67.42 5.74 15.80
C GLY A 785 -66.10 6.44 15.40
N LYS A 786 -65.78 7.53 16.10
CA LYS A 786 -64.58 8.40 15.93
C LYS A 786 -63.42 7.97 16.84
N ILE A 787 -62.20 8.45 16.58
CA ILE A 787 -61.03 8.37 17.49
C ILE A 787 -60.37 9.75 17.69
N PRO A 788 -59.58 9.97 18.75
CA PRO A 788 -58.88 11.24 18.96
C PRO A 788 -57.88 11.51 17.84
N ARG A 789 -57.75 12.78 17.47
CA ARG A 789 -56.68 13.29 16.61
C ARG A 789 -55.32 13.24 17.30
N TYR A 790 -55.28 13.55 18.59
CA TYR A 790 -54.03 13.66 19.35
C TYR A 790 -53.82 12.41 20.21
N TRP A 791 -52.69 11.72 20.01
CA TRP A 791 -52.33 10.52 20.75
C TRP A 791 -51.09 10.73 21.59
N LYS A 792 -51.21 10.52 22.90
CA LYS A 792 -50.13 10.69 23.85
C LYS A 792 -49.29 9.43 23.96
N LEU A 793 -47.98 9.54 23.72
CA LEU A 793 -46.99 8.49 23.96
C LEU A 793 -46.67 8.40 25.45
N ASP A 794 -47.46 7.64 26.18
CA ASP A 794 -47.17 7.25 27.56
C ASP A 794 -46.73 5.78 27.65
N LYS A 795 -46.37 5.36 28.86
CA LYS A 795 -45.99 3.97 29.17
C LYS A 795 -47.08 2.97 28.81
N GLU A 796 -48.35 3.33 28.94
CA GLU A 796 -49.48 2.46 28.62
C GLU A 796 -49.59 2.25 27.11
N LEU A 797 -49.54 3.32 26.30
CA LEU A 797 -49.52 3.22 24.85
C LEU A 797 -48.32 2.42 24.38
N ALA A 798 -47.11 2.70 24.89
CA ALA A 798 -45.91 1.94 24.55
C ALA A 798 -46.07 0.44 24.81
N TRP A 799 -46.60 0.08 25.98
CA TRP A 799 -46.91 -1.31 26.33
C TRP A 799 -47.96 -1.93 25.39
N ILE A 800 -49.01 -1.19 25.03
CA ILE A 800 -50.06 -1.65 24.11
C ILE A 800 -49.52 -1.90 22.71
N LEU A 801 -48.66 -1.01 22.20
CA LEU A 801 -48.01 -1.18 20.89
C LEU A 801 -47.13 -2.44 20.88
N GLY A 802 -46.37 -2.68 21.95
CA GLY A 802 -45.61 -3.90 22.13
C GLY A 802 -46.51 -5.15 22.20
N PHE A 803 -47.59 -5.07 22.98
CA PHE A 803 -48.55 -6.16 23.11
C PHE A 803 -49.29 -6.44 21.80
N TYR A 804 -49.59 -5.42 20.99
CA TYR A 804 -50.09 -5.59 19.63
C TYR A 804 -49.09 -6.35 18.76
N CYS A 805 -47.80 -6.02 18.87
CA CYS A 805 -46.76 -6.75 18.13
C CYS A 805 -46.75 -8.25 18.48
N ALA A 806 -47.10 -8.64 19.70
CA ALA A 806 -47.28 -10.04 20.07
C ALA A 806 -48.64 -10.61 19.61
N GLU A 807 -49.73 -10.04 20.11
CA GLU A 807 -51.07 -10.67 20.14
C GLU A 807 -52.14 -9.92 19.34
N GLY A 808 -51.76 -8.79 18.75
CA GLY A 808 -52.64 -7.93 17.96
C GLY A 808 -52.85 -8.44 16.54
N SER A 809 -54.02 -8.15 15.98
CA SER A 809 -54.37 -8.39 14.57
C SER A 809 -55.37 -7.36 14.05
N ILE A 810 -55.35 -7.17 12.74
CA ILE A 810 -56.25 -6.29 11.99
C ILE A 810 -57.06 -7.12 10.99
N SER A 811 -58.38 -6.94 11.01
CA SER A 811 -59.32 -7.51 10.03
C SER A 811 -59.87 -6.41 9.14
N GLU A 812 -59.73 -6.60 7.83
CA GLU A 812 -60.14 -5.69 6.74
C GLU A 812 -61.05 -6.52 5.80
N GLY A 813 -62.27 -6.05 5.51
CA GLY A 813 -63.29 -6.79 4.76
C GLY A 813 -64.70 -6.39 5.18
N LYS A 814 -65.61 -7.35 5.44
CA LYS A 814 -66.99 -7.07 5.92
C LYS A 814 -67.06 -6.28 7.24
N LYS A 815 -65.98 -6.25 8.04
CA LYS A 815 -65.84 -5.47 9.29
C LYS A 815 -64.41 -4.93 9.44
N TYR A 816 -64.24 -3.68 9.88
CA TYR A 816 -62.94 -3.04 10.17
C TYR A 816 -62.63 -3.12 11.67
N VAL A 817 -61.80 -4.09 12.08
CA VAL A 817 -61.61 -4.41 13.51
C VAL A 817 -60.13 -4.55 13.88
N VAL A 818 -59.70 -3.85 14.93
CA VAL A 818 -58.46 -4.14 15.65
C VAL A 818 -58.78 -5.12 16.78
N SER A 819 -58.08 -6.25 16.82
CA SER A 819 -58.33 -7.33 17.78
C SER A 819 -57.08 -7.68 18.56
N PHE A 820 -57.25 -7.87 19.86
CA PHE A 820 -56.23 -8.41 20.77
C PHE A 820 -56.76 -9.71 21.37
N GLY A 821 -56.01 -10.80 21.31
CA GLY A 821 -56.40 -12.09 21.87
C GLY A 821 -55.35 -12.62 22.85
N ASN A 822 -55.72 -13.01 24.06
CA ASN A 822 -54.77 -13.64 24.98
C ASN A 822 -55.50 -14.51 26.03
N GLN A 823 -54.78 -15.49 26.60
CA GLN A 823 -55.31 -16.35 27.66
C GLN A 823 -55.40 -15.62 29.01
N ASN A 824 -54.56 -14.60 29.22
CA ASN A 824 -54.56 -13.81 30.45
C ASN A 824 -55.57 -12.66 30.38
N LEU A 825 -56.70 -12.86 31.05
CA LEU A 825 -57.77 -11.86 31.15
C LEU A 825 -57.29 -10.52 31.72
N LYS A 826 -56.25 -10.48 32.57
CA LYS A 826 -55.74 -9.21 33.15
C LYS A 826 -55.19 -8.28 32.06
N TYR A 827 -54.49 -8.82 31.07
CA TYR A 827 -53.96 -8.03 29.95
C TYR A 827 -55.08 -7.51 29.05
N ILE A 828 -56.11 -8.32 28.81
CA ILE A 828 -57.28 -7.91 28.04
C ILE A 828 -58.11 -6.84 28.77
N LYS A 829 -58.25 -6.95 30.10
CA LYS A 829 -58.88 -5.90 30.93
C LYS A 829 -58.08 -4.59 30.92
N ARG A 830 -56.74 -4.67 30.94
CA ARG A 830 -55.85 -3.49 30.81
C ARG A 830 -56.08 -2.75 29.49
N LEU A 831 -56.14 -3.49 28.37
CA LEU A 831 -56.48 -2.94 27.06
C LEU A 831 -57.86 -2.28 27.04
N LYS A 832 -58.89 -2.98 27.56
CA LYS A 832 -60.25 -2.44 27.66
C LYS A 832 -60.26 -1.10 28.38
N TYR A 833 -59.66 -1.02 29.57
CA TYR A 833 -59.62 0.20 30.37
C TYR A 833 -58.99 1.38 29.60
N TYR A 834 -57.84 1.16 28.95
CA TYR A 834 -57.18 2.20 28.17
C TYR A 834 -58.07 2.71 27.03
N PHE A 835 -58.62 1.81 26.21
CA PHE A 835 -59.40 2.21 25.04
C PHE A 835 -60.79 2.75 25.40
N GLU A 836 -61.42 2.33 26.49
CA GLU A 836 -62.67 2.95 26.97
C GLU A 836 -62.43 4.40 27.39
N LYS A 837 -61.29 4.67 28.05
CA LYS A 837 -60.88 6.02 28.44
C LYS A 837 -60.57 6.91 27.23
N VAL A 838 -59.79 6.40 26.28
CA VAL A 838 -59.34 7.17 25.10
C VAL A 838 -60.46 7.37 24.06
N LEU A 839 -61.37 6.41 23.91
CA LEU A 839 -62.42 6.44 22.89
C LEU A 839 -63.80 6.87 23.43
N HIS A 840 -63.90 7.14 24.73
CA HIS A 840 -65.16 7.47 25.43
C HIS A 840 -66.33 6.56 25.04
N SER A 841 -66.06 5.26 24.95
CA SER A 841 -66.99 4.24 24.45
C SER A 841 -66.86 2.98 25.28
N GLU A 842 -67.96 2.30 25.60
CA GLU A 842 -67.93 1.00 26.28
C GLU A 842 -67.69 -0.15 25.29
N PHE A 843 -66.91 -1.14 25.72
CA PHE A 843 -66.58 -2.30 24.88
C PHE A 843 -66.75 -3.62 25.64
N LYS A 844 -67.10 -4.68 24.92
CA LYS A 844 -67.26 -6.03 25.49
C LYS A 844 -66.00 -6.87 25.28
N ILE A 845 -65.68 -7.72 26.24
CA ILE A 845 -64.68 -8.79 26.09
C ILE A 845 -65.40 -10.05 25.64
N ILE A 846 -64.90 -10.66 24.57
CA ILE A 846 -65.46 -11.90 24.00
C ILE A 846 -64.63 -13.07 24.54
N LYS A 847 -65.28 -14.04 25.19
CA LYS A 847 -64.65 -15.26 25.69
C LYS A 847 -64.93 -16.41 24.73
N ASN A 848 -63.88 -16.96 24.11
CA ASN A 848 -63.98 -18.09 23.19
C ASN A 848 -63.16 -19.27 23.71
N PHE A 849 -63.66 -20.50 23.56
CA PHE A 849 -62.91 -21.71 23.85
C PHE A 849 -62.07 -22.12 22.64
N ASP A 850 -60.74 -22.17 22.77
CA ASP A 850 -59.85 -22.64 21.70
C ASP A 850 -59.69 -24.16 21.79
N LYS A 851 -60.39 -24.87 20.89
CA LYS A 851 -60.36 -26.34 20.81
C LYS A 851 -58.94 -26.90 20.62
N ARG A 852 -58.01 -26.14 20.03
CA ARG A 852 -56.62 -26.58 19.78
C ARG A 852 -55.76 -26.60 21.04
N ASN A 853 -56.02 -25.68 21.97
CA ASN A 853 -55.22 -25.47 23.16
C ASN A 853 -55.95 -25.87 24.45
N GLN A 854 -57.19 -26.37 24.35
CA GLN A 854 -58.05 -26.76 25.47
C GLN A 854 -58.17 -25.65 26.53
N LYS A 855 -58.20 -24.38 26.08
CA LYS A 855 -58.16 -23.19 26.96
C LYS A 855 -59.06 -22.08 26.43
N PHE A 856 -59.58 -21.26 27.34
CA PHE A 856 -60.28 -20.04 26.98
C PHE A 856 -59.29 -18.96 26.51
N ILE A 857 -59.64 -18.30 25.39
CA ILE A 857 -58.98 -17.10 24.90
C ILE A 857 -59.97 -15.94 25.00
N TYR A 858 -59.49 -14.84 25.58
CA TYR A 858 -60.25 -13.61 25.69
C TYR A 858 -59.85 -12.66 24.56
N TYR A 859 -60.84 -12.15 23.84
CA TYR A 859 -60.67 -11.23 22.74
C TYR A 859 -61.22 -9.85 23.10
N PHE A 860 -60.39 -8.83 22.91
CA PHE A 860 -60.81 -7.43 22.90
C PHE A 860 -60.81 -6.93 21.46
N ARG A 861 -61.99 -6.51 20.96
CA ARG A 861 -62.19 -6.13 19.57
C ARG A 861 -62.76 -4.72 19.48
N ILE A 862 -62.06 -3.85 18.75
CA ILE A 862 -62.40 -2.45 18.58
C ILE A 862 -62.75 -2.22 17.11
N GLN A 863 -64.00 -1.83 16.86
CA GLN A 863 -64.47 -1.53 15.51
C GLN A 863 -64.50 -0.02 15.31
N ARG A 864 -63.40 0.55 14.80
CA ARG A 864 -63.24 1.96 14.44
C ARG A 864 -62.41 2.02 13.16
N ILE A 865 -62.97 2.57 12.07
CA ILE A 865 -62.27 2.62 10.77
C ILE A 865 -60.89 3.29 10.90
N PRO A 866 -60.74 4.45 11.58
CA PRO A 866 -59.43 5.12 11.66
C PRO A 866 -58.36 4.39 12.46
N LEU A 867 -58.72 3.45 13.37
CA LEU A 867 -57.72 2.68 14.12
C LEU A 867 -56.93 1.73 13.21
N ILE A 868 -57.50 1.31 12.08
CA ILE A 868 -56.86 0.38 11.16
C ILE A 868 -55.63 1.02 10.50
N PRO A 869 -55.75 2.15 9.76
CA PRO A 869 -54.58 2.82 9.21
C PRO A 869 -53.70 3.44 10.29
N LEU A 870 -54.25 3.84 11.45
CA LEU A 870 -53.43 4.30 12.57
C LEU A 870 -52.48 3.21 13.05
N PHE A 871 -52.96 2.00 13.35
CA PHE A 871 -52.07 0.92 13.81
C PHE A 871 -51.17 0.40 12.68
N LYS A 872 -51.72 0.25 11.47
CA LYS A 872 -51.00 -0.33 10.33
C LYS A 872 -49.90 0.61 9.80
N TYR A 873 -50.24 1.87 9.54
CA TYR A 873 -49.38 2.84 8.86
C TYR A 873 -48.91 3.97 9.76
N GLY A 874 -49.78 4.58 10.56
CA GLY A 874 -49.40 5.68 11.46
C GLY A 874 -48.37 5.25 12.50
N PHE A 875 -48.68 4.20 13.26
CA PHE A 875 -47.77 3.57 14.21
C PHE A 875 -46.85 2.53 13.56
N CYS A 876 -46.96 2.31 12.25
CA CYS A 876 -46.14 1.36 11.49
C CYS A 876 -46.07 -0.06 12.10
N LEU A 877 -47.12 -0.57 12.75
CA LEU A 877 -47.07 -1.88 13.41
C LEU A 877 -47.33 -3.06 12.47
N GLY A 878 -47.82 -2.78 11.25
CA GLY A 878 -48.10 -3.79 10.23
C GLY A 878 -49.31 -4.71 10.51
N ARG A 879 -49.58 -5.60 9.55
CA ARG A 879 -50.71 -6.55 9.56
C ARG A 879 -50.24 -8.00 9.46
N GLY A 880 -50.88 -8.88 10.23
CA GLY A 880 -50.52 -10.29 10.30
C GLY A 880 -49.26 -10.52 11.13
N SER A 881 -48.85 -11.76 11.33
CA SER A 881 -47.69 -12.09 12.18
C SER A 881 -46.33 -11.90 11.49
N GLU A 882 -46.31 -11.83 10.15
CA GLU A 882 -45.08 -11.76 9.34
C GLU A 882 -44.62 -10.33 9.04
N ASN A 883 -45.54 -9.36 9.02
CA ASN A 883 -45.25 -7.97 8.64
C ASN A 883 -45.18 -7.01 9.84
N LYS A 884 -45.15 -7.53 11.07
CA LYS A 884 -45.06 -6.68 12.26
C LYS A 884 -43.68 -6.04 12.35
N THR A 885 -43.56 -4.83 12.88
CA THR A 885 -42.25 -4.21 13.11
C THR A 885 -42.26 -3.35 14.38
N VAL A 886 -41.09 -2.97 14.86
CA VAL A 886 -40.98 -1.95 15.92
C VAL A 886 -41.21 -0.57 15.28
N PRO A 887 -42.12 0.25 15.81
CA PRO A 887 -42.36 1.59 15.29
C PRO A 887 -41.09 2.44 15.32
N TRP A 888 -40.88 3.25 14.29
CA TRP A 888 -39.67 4.08 14.19
C TRP A 888 -39.50 5.03 15.37
N PHE A 889 -40.59 5.63 15.88
CA PHE A 889 -40.53 6.52 17.03
C PHE A 889 -40.08 5.81 18.30
N ILE A 890 -40.33 4.50 18.45
CA ILE A 890 -39.84 3.71 19.60
C ILE A 890 -38.31 3.58 19.56
N TYR A 891 -37.69 3.41 18.38
CA TYR A 891 -36.22 3.46 18.27
C TYR A 891 -35.66 4.79 18.78
N ASN A 892 -36.38 5.89 18.51
CA ASN A 892 -36.01 7.26 18.84
C ASN A 892 -36.58 7.74 20.19
N SER A 893 -37.15 6.84 21.00
CA SER A 893 -37.69 7.17 22.33
C SER A 893 -36.64 7.08 23.44
N GLU A 894 -36.94 7.68 24.58
CA GLU A 894 -36.20 7.44 25.82
C GLU A 894 -36.34 5.99 26.33
N ASP A 895 -35.40 5.57 27.18
CA ASP A 895 -35.29 4.21 27.68
C ASP A 895 -36.53 3.71 28.43
N SER A 896 -37.25 4.59 29.14
CA SER A 896 -38.48 4.26 29.85
C SER A 896 -39.56 3.71 28.88
N ILE A 897 -39.77 4.39 27.75
CA ILE A 897 -40.71 4.02 26.70
C ILE A 897 -40.26 2.75 25.97
N LYS A 898 -38.97 2.66 25.60
CA LYS A 898 -38.41 1.45 24.98
C LYS A 898 -38.59 0.21 25.87
N LYS A 899 -38.34 0.35 27.18
CA LYS A 899 -38.54 -0.71 28.18
C LYS A 899 -40.00 -1.15 28.24
N GLU A 900 -40.95 -0.21 28.27
CA GLU A 900 -42.38 -0.59 28.31
C GLU A 900 -42.89 -1.25 27.04
N PHE A 901 -42.42 -0.80 25.86
CA PHE A 901 -42.72 -1.50 24.61
C PHE A 901 -42.24 -2.96 24.65
N ILE A 902 -41.01 -3.21 25.11
CA ILE A 902 -40.49 -4.57 25.28
C ILE A 902 -41.33 -5.36 26.27
N LYS A 903 -41.72 -4.78 27.42
CA LYS A 903 -42.57 -5.45 28.41
C LYS A 903 -43.94 -5.82 27.84
N GLY A 904 -44.53 -4.95 27.03
CA GLY A 904 -45.77 -5.22 26.30
C GLY A 904 -45.65 -6.42 25.39
N TYR A 905 -44.60 -6.44 24.57
CA TYR A 905 -44.34 -7.55 23.66
C TYR A 905 -44.09 -8.87 24.41
N LEU A 906 -43.28 -8.84 25.47
CA LEU A 906 -43.01 -10.01 26.32
C LEU A 906 -44.24 -10.49 27.11
N ALA A 907 -45.22 -9.62 27.40
CA ALA A 907 -46.44 -10.03 28.08
C ALA A 907 -47.33 -10.92 27.19
N GLY A 908 -47.28 -10.73 25.87
CA GLY A 908 -47.99 -11.59 24.91
C GLY A 908 -47.19 -12.85 24.57
N ASP A 909 -45.98 -12.67 24.01
CA ASP A 909 -45.22 -13.76 23.38
C ASP A 909 -44.05 -14.30 24.25
N GLY A 910 -43.84 -13.70 25.42
CA GLY A 910 -42.74 -14.05 26.32
C GLY A 910 -43.04 -15.28 27.18
N THR A 911 -42.27 -16.35 26.98
CA THR A 911 -42.29 -17.54 27.84
C THR A 911 -41.11 -17.50 28.81
N LYS A 912 -41.40 -17.42 30.12
CA LYS A 912 -40.37 -17.58 31.18
C LYS A 912 -40.01 -19.05 31.32
N LYS A 913 -38.73 -19.39 31.22
CA LYS A 913 -38.21 -20.75 31.48
C LYS A 913 -37.06 -20.71 32.49
N LYS A 914 -37.00 -21.74 33.35
CA LYS A 914 -35.91 -21.96 34.31
C LYS A 914 -34.90 -22.90 33.69
N ASP A 915 -33.63 -22.47 33.55
CA ASP A 915 -32.54 -23.37 33.17
C ASP A 915 -32.09 -24.15 34.40
N LYS A 916 -32.52 -25.42 34.49
CA LYS A 916 -32.19 -26.31 35.62
C LYS A 916 -30.69 -26.51 35.79
N ARG A 917 -29.89 -26.43 34.71
CA ARG A 917 -28.43 -26.63 34.74
C ARG A 917 -27.65 -25.44 35.30
N TYR A 918 -28.22 -24.24 35.27
CA TYR A 918 -27.47 -23.01 35.59
C TYR A 918 -28.15 -22.11 36.62
N LYS A 919 -29.25 -22.53 37.25
CA LYS A 919 -30.06 -21.71 38.18
C LYS A 919 -30.36 -20.30 37.62
N THR A 920 -30.52 -20.17 36.31
CA THR A 920 -30.81 -18.88 35.64
C THR A 920 -32.18 -18.93 34.98
N HIS A 921 -32.90 -17.82 35.07
CA HIS A 921 -34.15 -17.63 34.35
C HIS A 921 -33.85 -16.95 33.01
N PHE A 922 -34.48 -17.41 31.94
CA PHE A 922 -34.39 -16.79 30.63
C PHE A 922 -35.80 -16.57 30.05
N ILE A 923 -35.92 -15.53 29.23
CA ILE A 923 -37.15 -15.21 28.52
C ILE A 923 -36.95 -15.59 27.06
N ASN A 924 -37.83 -16.46 26.55
CA ASN A 924 -37.90 -16.78 25.14
C ASN A 924 -39.13 -16.12 24.53
N PHE A 925 -39.00 -15.63 23.31
CA PHE A 925 -40.13 -15.27 22.46
C PHE A 925 -39.85 -15.70 21.02
N ALA A 926 -40.90 -15.83 20.21
CA ALA A 926 -40.80 -16.43 18.90
C ALA A 926 -41.71 -15.69 17.90
N THR A 927 -41.10 -15.00 16.94
CA THR A 927 -41.86 -14.26 15.93
C THR A 927 -41.61 -14.79 14.52
N LYS A 928 -42.64 -14.72 13.69
CA LYS A 928 -42.53 -14.94 12.24
C LYS A 928 -42.04 -13.69 11.50
N SER A 929 -42.18 -12.51 12.10
CA SER A 929 -41.69 -11.27 11.51
C SER A 929 -40.20 -11.11 11.76
N ARG A 930 -39.44 -11.05 10.66
CA ARG A 930 -38.00 -10.79 10.67
C ARG A 930 -37.69 -9.37 11.12
N ASP A 931 -38.46 -8.38 10.67
CA ASP A 931 -38.20 -6.97 10.96
C ASP A 931 -38.54 -6.64 12.43
N LEU A 932 -39.59 -7.25 12.99
CA LEU A 932 -39.87 -7.19 14.42
C LEU A 932 -38.74 -7.83 15.23
N ALA A 933 -38.24 -8.99 14.80
CA ALA A 933 -37.14 -9.66 15.49
C ALA A 933 -35.86 -8.80 15.50
N ILE A 934 -35.50 -8.20 14.36
CA ILE A 934 -34.36 -7.28 14.23
C ILE A 934 -34.55 -6.05 15.11
N GLY A 935 -35.74 -5.43 15.06
CA GLY A 935 -36.05 -4.24 15.84
C GLY A 935 -35.99 -4.48 17.35
N ILE A 936 -36.59 -5.58 17.82
CA ILE A 936 -36.51 -5.97 19.23
C ILE A 936 -35.06 -6.26 19.64
N HIS A 937 -34.27 -6.93 18.78
CA HIS A 937 -32.85 -7.17 19.05
C HIS A 937 -32.06 -5.87 19.19
N PHE A 938 -32.30 -4.89 18.31
CA PHE A 938 -31.70 -3.55 18.40
C PHE A 938 -32.10 -2.86 19.70
N LEU A 939 -33.39 -2.83 20.05
CA LEU A 939 -33.86 -2.21 21.30
C LEU A 939 -33.18 -2.83 22.53
N LEU A 940 -33.13 -4.16 22.60
CA LEU A 940 -32.50 -4.91 23.69
C LEU A 940 -30.98 -4.64 23.82
N LYS A 941 -30.30 -4.31 22.72
CA LYS A 941 -28.89 -3.93 22.72
C LYS A 941 -28.64 -2.43 22.90
N SER A 942 -29.65 -1.59 22.69
CA SER A 942 -29.60 -0.12 22.81
C SER A 942 -29.82 0.40 24.23
N ILE A 943 -30.50 -0.37 25.07
CA ILE A 943 -30.81 0.01 26.45
C ILE A 943 -29.66 -0.46 27.34
N ASN A 944 -29.00 0.46 28.05
CA ASN A 944 -27.93 0.11 28.99
C ASN A 944 -28.54 -0.63 30.19
N HIS A 945 -28.60 -1.96 30.12
CA HIS A 945 -29.23 -2.80 31.12
C HIS A 945 -28.28 -2.99 32.30
N GLU A 946 -28.40 -2.15 33.34
CA GLU A 946 -27.80 -2.52 34.63
C GLU A 946 -28.35 -3.88 35.09
N LYS A 947 -29.63 -4.18 34.83
CA LYS A 947 -30.32 -5.41 35.25
C LYS A 947 -31.47 -5.85 34.31
N ASN A 948 -31.73 -7.15 34.22
CA ASN A 948 -32.79 -7.81 33.45
C ASN A 948 -34.11 -7.82 34.23
N PHE A 949 -35.17 -8.40 33.65
CA PHE A 949 -36.47 -8.59 34.32
C PHE A 949 -36.40 -9.41 35.64
N PHE A 950 -35.25 -10.04 35.93
CA PHE A 950 -34.93 -10.79 37.15
C PHE A 950 -33.82 -10.11 37.98
N ASN A 951 -33.59 -8.81 37.78
CA ASN A 951 -32.59 -8.02 38.50
C ASN A 951 -31.10 -8.42 38.23
N LYS A 952 -30.77 -8.99 37.07
CA LYS A 952 -29.39 -9.39 36.66
C LYS A 952 -28.93 -8.75 35.35
N LYS A 953 -27.71 -8.21 35.25
CA LYS A 953 -27.19 -7.57 34.02
C LYS A 953 -27.42 -8.42 32.75
N ILE A 954 -27.97 -7.83 31.68
CA ILE A 954 -28.10 -8.46 30.35
C ILE A 954 -26.93 -7.97 29.51
N GLU A 955 -26.00 -8.86 29.16
CA GLU A 955 -24.95 -8.54 28.18
C GLU A 955 -25.09 -9.33 26.87
N HIS A 956 -25.99 -10.32 26.81
CA HIS A 956 -26.07 -11.25 25.68
C HIS A 956 -27.52 -11.55 25.27
N VAL A 957 -27.86 -11.25 24.01
CA VAL A 957 -29.13 -11.61 23.38
C VAL A 957 -28.85 -12.73 22.39
N TYR A 958 -29.28 -13.94 22.73
CA TYR A 958 -29.11 -15.08 21.84
C TYR A 958 -30.24 -15.13 20.80
N TRP A 959 -29.90 -15.40 19.56
CA TRP A 959 -30.83 -15.54 18.44
C TRP A 959 -30.66 -16.92 17.82
N LYS A 960 -31.78 -17.59 17.52
CA LYS A 960 -31.79 -18.77 16.65
C LYS A 960 -33.06 -18.84 15.83
N TYR A 961 -32.97 -19.48 14.69
CA TYR A 961 -34.16 -19.92 13.98
C TYR A 961 -34.62 -21.28 14.52
N ARG A 962 -35.93 -21.54 14.49
CA ARG A 962 -36.49 -22.85 14.87
C ARG A 962 -36.09 -23.91 13.85
N ASN A 963 -35.63 -25.06 14.33
CA ASN A 963 -35.28 -26.19 13.45
C ASN A 963 -36.52 -26.74 12.73
N ASP A 964 -37.65 -26.84 13.42
CA ASP A 964 -38.93 -27.34 12.87
C ASP A 964 -39.63 -26.32 11.95
N LYS A 965 -39.37 -25.02 12.16
CA LYS A 965 -39.97 -23.92 11.39
C LYS A 965 -38.93 -22.83 11.12
N PRO A 966 -38.05 -22.98 10.11
CA PRO A 966 -36.90 -22.09 9.88
C PRO A 966 -37.24 -20.61 9.63
N LYS A 967 -38.51 -20.30 9.31
CA LYS A 967 -39.01 -18.92 9.17
C LYS A 967 -39.31 -18.21 10.50
N ILE A 968 -39.25 -18.93 11.63
CA ILE A 968 -39.57 -18.38 12.96
C ILE A 968 -38.27 -18.09 13.70
N ALA A 969 -38.04 -16.81 14.01
CA ALA A 969 -36.94 -16.36 14.84
C ALA A 969 -37.30 -16.54 16.32
N GLN A 970 -36.43 -17.19 17.08
CA GLN A 970 -36.49 -17.34 18.52
C GLN A 970 -35.35 -16.55 19.16
N LEU A 971 -35.70 -15.56 19.98
CA LEU A 971 -34.75 -14.80 20.76
C LEU A 971 -34.81 -15.27 22.21
N ARG A 972 -33.63 -15.41 22.82
CA ARG A 972 -33.44 -15.84 24.20
C ARG A 972 -32.64 -14.78 24.94
N LEU A 973 -33.25 -14.21 25.97
CA LEU A 973 -32.63 -13.28 26.90
C LEU A 973 -32.03 -14.07 28.06
N GLN A 974 -30.70 -14.05 28.20
CA GLN A 974 -29.99 -14.74 29.28
C GLN A 974 -29.13 -13.76 30.09
N GLY A 975 -29.14 -13.89 31.42
CA GLY A 975 -28.23 -13.16 32.30
C GLY A 975 -26.81 -13.76 32.28
N VAL A 976 -25.79 -12.94 32.54
CA VAL A 976 -24.35 -13.27 32.41
C VAL A 976 -23.91 -14.49 33.25
N LYS A 977 -22.98 -15.29 32.68
CA LYS A 977 -21.92 -16.02 33.41
C LYS A 977 -20.61 -15.26 33.15
N SER A 978 -19.83 -14.95 34.18
CA SER A 978 -18.57 -14.21 34.06
C SER A 978 -17.69 -14.81 32.94
N SER A 979 -17.37 -14.02 31.91
CA SER A 979 -16.46 -14.46 30.85
C SER A 979 -15.51 -13.32 30.46
N LYS A 980 -14.21 -13.64 30.40
CA LYS A 980 -13.06 -12.73 30.23
C LYS A 980 -12.91 -12.10 28.82
N ASN A 981 -13.89 -12.18 27.93
CA ASN A 981 -13.74 -11.87 26.50
C ASN A 981 -14.70 -10.78 26.01
N GLN A 982 -14.57 -9.53 26.48
CA GLN A 982 -15.41 -8.42 26.00
C GLN A 982 -14.65 -7.09 25.96
N GLY A 983 -14.84 -6.33 24.87
CA GLY A 983 -14.64 -4.87 24.85
C GLY A 983 -15.98 -4.18 25.12
N ASN A 984 -15.96 -2.94 25.64
CA ASN A 984 -17.17 -2.27 26.16
C ASN A 984 -18.34 -2.10 25.16
N ASN A 985 -18.13 -2.22 23.84
CA ASN A 985 -19.14 -1.89 22.81
C ASN A 985 -19.28 -2.94 21.68
N TYR A 986 -18.74 -4.15 21.85
CA TYR A 986 -18.96 -5.24 20.91
C TYR A 986 -18.77 -6.61 21.59
N CYS A 987 -19.42 -7.64 21.04
CA CYS A 987 -19.27 -9.02 21.47
C CYS A 987 -18.96 -9.94 20.28
N LEU A 988 -18.35 -11.09 20.57
CA LEU A 988 -18.04 -12.10 19.56
C LEU A 988 -19.20 -13.09 19.42
N THR A 989 -19.70 -13.26 18.20
CA THR A 989 -20.74 -14.23 17.87
C THR A 989 -20.17 -15.40 17.07
N GLU A 990 -20.45 -16.62 17.50
CA GLU A 990 -19.95 -17.83 16.86
C GLU A 990 -20.80 -18.17 15.63
N ILE A 991 -20.15 -18.55 14.53
CA ILE A 991 -20.77 -19.01 13.30
C ILE A 991 -21.29 -20.44 13.50
N LYS A 992 -22.59 -20.63 13.30
CA LYS A 992 -23.26 -21.93 13.40
C LYS A 992 -23.30 -22.70 12.09
N SER A 993 -23.42 -22.00 10.98
CA SER A 993 -23.36 -22.59 9.65
C SER A 993 -23.11 -21.55 8.59
N ILE A 994 -22.56 -22.00 7.46
CA ILE A 994 -22.33 -21.21 6.25
C ILE A 994 -22.91 -22.03 5.09
N LYS A 995 -23.72 -21.40 4.24
CA LYS A 995 -24.35 -22.03 3.08
C LYS A 995 -24.17 -21.16 1.85
N LYS A 996 -23.86 -21.77 0.71
CA LYS A 996 -23.91 -21.09 -0.59
C LYS A 996 -25.35 -21.06 -1.10
N ILE A 997 -25.86 -19.88 -1.43
CA ILE A 997 -27.22 -19.70 -1.96
C ILE A 997 -27.18 -18.99 -3.31
N ASN A 998 -28.10 -19.33 -4.21
CA ASN A 998 -28.24 -18.65 -5.49
C ASN A 998 -28.95 -17.31 -5.29
N LEU A 999 -28.57 -16.28 -6.06
CA LEU A 999 -29.35 -15.05 -6.13
C LEU A 999 -30.65 -15.29 -6.89
N LYS A 1000 -31.71 -14.63 -6.42
CA LYS A 1000 -32.97 -14.54 -7.14
C LYS A 1000 -33.01 -13.37 -8.14
N ASP A 1001 -32.27 -12.30 -7.83
CA ASP A 1001 -32.13 -11.10 -8.66
C ASP A 1001 -30.67 -10.91 -9.04
N ASP A 1002 -30.40 -10.37 -10.22
CA ASP A 1002 -29.04 -10.19 -10.76
C ASP A 1002 -28.14 -9.21 -9.97
N TYR A 1003 -28.59 -8.62 -8.85
CA TYR A 1003 -27.92 -7.50 -8.19
C TYR A 1003 -27.67 -7.70 -6.70
N VAL A 1004 -26.56 -7.12 -6.23
CA VAL A 1004 -26.18 -7.00 -4.81
C VAL A 1004 -25.82 -5.53 -4.50
N TYR A 1005 -25.80 -5.19 -3.22
CA TYR A 1005 -25.89 -3.80 -2.74
C TYR A 1005 -24.86 -3.48 -1.65
N ASP A 1006 -24.30 -2.26 -1.69
CA ASP A 1006 -23.28 -1.77 -0.74
C ASP A 1006 -23.39 -0.25 -0.47
N LEU A 1007 -22.68 0.26 0.55
CA LEU A 1007 -22.69 1.67 0.98
C LEU A 1007 -21.28 2.21 1.23
N GLU A 1008 -20.99 3.42 0.77
CA GLU A 1008 -19.78 4.17 1.17
C GLU A 1008 -20.11 5.04 2.39
N VAL A 1009 -19.45 4.81 3.53
CA VAL A 1009 -19.71 5.51 4.80
C VAL A 1009 -18.51 6.36 5.20
N ARG A 1010 -18.74 7.66 5.36
CA ARG A 1010 -17.70 8.67 5.61
C ARG A 1010 -16.92 8.35 6.88
N GLY A 1011 -15.59 8.26 6.76
CA GLY A 1011 -14.68 8.26 7.90
C GLY A 1011 -14.60 6.95 8.69
N THR A 1012 -15.40 5.94 8.35
CA THR A 1012 -15.36 4.61 9.00
C THR A 1012 -15.05 3.48 8.02
N HIS A 1013 -15.40 3.63 6.74
CA HIS A 1013 -15.26 2.59 5.70
C HIS A 1013 -15.85 1.23 6.14
N ASN A 1014 -16.93 1.27 6.92
CA ASN A 1014 -17.66 0.09 7.40
C ASN A 1014 -19.11 0.47 7.73
N PHE A 1015 -20.01 -0.52 7.72
CA PHE A 1015 -21.39 -0.38 8.15
C PHE A 1015 -21.93 -1.69 8.77
N VAL A 1016 -23.17 -1.68 9.25
CA VAL A 1016 -23.73 -2.78 10.05
C VAL A 1016 -24.91 -3.43 9.35
N ASP A 1017 -24.85 -4.76 9.17
CA ASP A 1017 -26.03 -5.57 8.84
C ASP A 1017 -26.90 -5.70 10.10
N ALA A 1018 -28.13 -5.21 10.01
CA ALA A 1018 -29.02 -5.04 11.16
C ALA A 1018 -29.39 -6.39 11.82
N GLU A 1019 -29.43 -7.49 11.06
CA GLU A 1019 -29.70 -8.80 11.66
C GLU A 1019 -28.45 -9.36 12.35
N GLY A 1020 -28.46 -9.33 13.67
CA GLY A 1020 -27.31 -9.73 14.48
C GLY A 1020 -26.36 -8.59 14.81
N LEU A 1021 -26.54 -7.41 14.20
CA LEU A 1021 -25.64 -6.26 14.26
C LEU A 1021 -24.20 -6.66 13.86
N ILE A 1022 -24.07 -7.36 12.73
CA ILE A 1022 -22.80 -7.88 12.22
C ILE A 1022 -22.08 -6.74 11.48
N LEU A 1023 -20.82 -6.50 11.84
CA LEU A 1023 -19.99 -5.44 11.26
C LEU A 1023 -19.36 -5.91 9.92
N VAL A 1024 -19.56 -5.12 8.87
CA VAL A 1024 -19.11 -5.38 7.49
C VAL A 1024 -18.30 -4.18 6.94
N HIS A 1025 -17.42 -4.37 5.96
CA HIS A 1025 -16.42 -3.37 5.53
C HIS A 1025 -16.56 -2.90 4.07
N ASN A 1026 -16.14 -1.67 3.78
CA ASN A 1026 -16.15 -1.03 2.46
C ASN A 1026 -14.76 -1.12 1.82
N THR A 1027 -14.64 -1.53 0.55
CA THR A 1027 -13.32 -1.81 -0.05
C THR A 1027 -13.02 -0.95 -1.29
N ASP A 1028 -11.81 -0.36 -1.35
CA ASP A 1028 -11.44 0.78 -2.22
C ASP A 1028 -10.32 0.46 -3.26
N SER A 1029 -10.21 -0.73 -3.87
CA SER A 1029 -9.09 -1.04 -4.80
C SER A 1029 -9.37 -2.12 -5.86
N CYS A 1030 -8.73 -2.13 -7.06
CA CYS A 1030 -9.05 -3.04 -8.21
C CYS A 1030 -7.95 -3.39 -9.26
N PHE A 1031 -8.08 -4.59 -9.89
CA PHE A 1031 -7.46 -5.18 -11.12
C PHE A 1031 -8.61 -5.47 -12.12
N PHE A 1032 -8.39 -5.59 -13.44
CA PHE A 1032 -9.49 -5.73 -14.44
C PHE A 1032 -9.49 -7.09 -15.18
N ILE A 1033 -10.65 -7.73 -15.30
CA ILE A 1033 -10.94 -8.86 -16.19
C ILE A 1033 -11.91 -8.37 -17.28
N LEU A 1034 -11.56 -8.64 -18.54
CA LEU A 1034 -12.45 -8.37 -19.67
C LEU A 1034 -13.47 -9.51 -19.80
N PRO A 1035 -14.77 -9.23 -19.98
CA PRO A 1035 -15.78 -10.26 -20.25
C PRO A 1035 -15.56 -10.96 -21.61
N GLU A 1036 -14.97 -10.25 -22.59
CA GLU A 1036 -14.54 -10.82 -23.88
C GLU A 1036 -13.15 -10.26 -24.26
N PRO A 1037 -12.22 -11.09 -24.75
CA PRO A 1037 -10.85 -10.68 -25.05
C PRO A 1037 -10.81 -9.97 -26.41
N ASN A 1038 -11.16 -8.69 -26.45
CA ASN A 1038 -10.79 -7.85 -27.59
C ASN A 1038 -9.97 -6.64 -27.11
N VAL A 1039 -8.74 -6.56 -27.60
CA VAL A 1039 -7.80 -5.44 -27.40
C VAL A 1039 -8.45 -4.11 -27.78
N ASP A 1040 -9.36 -4.08 -28.75
CA ASP A 1040 -10.06 -2.88 -29.19
C ASP A 1040 -10.89 -2.24 -28.07
N ASN A 1041 -11.60 -3.04 -27.28
CA ASN A 1041 -12.40 -2.55 -26.14
C ASN A 1041 -11.51 -1.99 -25.02
N ALA A 1042 -10.37 -2.64 -24.75
CA ALA A 1042 -9.38 -2.16 -23.79
C ALA A 1042 -8.78 -0.81 -24.24
N MET A 1043 -8.49 -0.68 -25.54
CA MET A 1043 -7.96 0.56 -26.13
C MET A 1043 -9.01 1.68 -26.14
N GLU A 1044 -10.29 1.37 -26.39
CA GLU A 1044 -11.38 2.34 -26.29
C GLU A 1044 -11.57 2.85 -24.85
N PHE A 1045 -11.49 1.95 -23.87
CA PHE A 1045 -11.52 2.31 -22.45
C PHE A 1045 -10.38 3.26 -22.08
N VAL A 1046 -9.15 2.95 -22.50
CA VAL A 1046 -7.98 3.82 -22.30
C VAL A 1046 -8.20 5.20 -22.91
N LYS A 1047 -8.71 5.27 -24.15
CA LYS A 1047 -9.04 6.56 -24.82
C LYS A 1047 -10.06 7.37 -24.00
N LYS A 1048 -11.14 6.74 -23.51
CA LYS A 1048 -12.17 7.40 -22.69
C LYS A 1048 -11.61 7.91 -21.35
N VAL A 1049 -10.76 7.13 -20.69
CA VAL A 1049 -10.12 7.53 -19.43
C VAL A 1049 -9.18 8.71 -19.65
N ASN A 1050 -8.28 8.61 -20.64
CA ASN A 1050 -7.24 9.62 -20.90
C ASN A 1050 -7.82 11.01 -21.22
N ARG A 1051 -8.99 11.10 -21.87
CA ARG A 1051 -9.71 12.38 -22.09
C ARG A 1051 -10.02 13.16 -20.80
N ASN A 1052 -10.00 12.50 -19.65
CA ASN A 1052 -10.37 13.09 -18.36
C ASN A 1052 -9.20 13.18 -17.37
N LEU A 1053 -8.01 12.72 -17.78
CA LEU A 1053 -6.81 12.87 -16.98
C LEU A 1053 -6.16 14.23 -17.28
N PRO A 1054 -5.54 14.88 -16.30
CA PRO A 1054 -4.88 16.16 -16.54
C PRO A 1054 -3.64 15.99 -17.43
N ASN A 1055 -3.63 16.73 -18.55
CA ASN A 1055 -2.53 16.90 -19.52
C ASN A 1055 -1.58 15.69 -19.65
N MET A 1056 -0.48 15.68 -18.89
CA MET A 1056 0.65 14.73 -18.98
C MET A 1056 0.36 13.33 -18.40
N MET A 1057 -0.78 13.16 -17.71
CA MET A 1057 -1.16 11.86 -17.16
C MET A 1057 -1.82 10.99 -18.23
N GLU A 1058 -1.31 9.78 -18.39
CA GLU A 1058 -1.77 8.84 -19.41
C GLU A 1058 -1.91 7.44 -18.79
N LEU A 1059 -3.08 6.82 -18.93
CA LEU A 1059 -3.29 5.39 -18.73
C LEU A 1059 -2.88 4.65 -20.01
N GLN A 1060 -2.21 3.52 -19.87
CA GLN A 1060 -1.76 2.65 -20.96
C GLN A 1060 -2.27 1.24 -20.76
N PHE A 1061 -2.54 0.56 -21.88
CA PHE A 1061 -2.75 -0.87 -21.90
C PHE A 1061 -1.38 -1.56 -21.96
N GLU A 1062 -1.04 -2.31 -20.90
CA GLU A 1062 0.28 -2.96 -20.76
C GLU A 1062 0.32 -4.30 -21.48
N GLY A 1063 -0.78 -5.04 -21.46
CA GLY A 1063 -0.89 -6.30 -22.18
C GLY A 1063 -2.05 -7.17 -21.72
N PHE A 1064 -2.23 -8.26 -22.47
CA PHE A 1064 -3.21 -9.31 -22.19
C PHE A 1064 -2.52 -10.59 -21.72
N PHE A 1065 -3.10 -11.24 -20.72
CA PHE A 1065 -2.62 -12.50 -20.18
C PHE A 1065 -3.74 -13.54 -20.23
N LYS A 1066 -3.43 -14.70 -20.83
CA LYS A 1066 -4.36 -15.82 -21.01
C LYS A 1066 -4.85 -16.35 -19.66
N THR A 1067 -3.92 -16.54 -18.71
CA THR A 1067 -4.21 -17.05 -17.38
C THR A 1067 -3.44 -16.28 -16.32
N GLY A 1068 -3.92 -16.31 -15.08
CA GLY A 1068 -3.20 -15.76 -13.94
C GLY A 1068 -3.67 -16.36 -12.63
N ILE A 1069 -2.79 -16.34 -11.65
CA ILE A 1069 -3.07 -16.80 -10.29
C ILE A 1069 -2.66 -15.75 -9.27
N PHE A 1070 -3.56 -15.51 -8.32
CA PHE A 1070 -3.34 -14.64 -7.18
C PHE A 1070 -3.49 -15.49 -5.92
N VAL A 1071 -2.68 -15.22 -4.89
CA VAL A 1071 -2.63 -16.08 -3.68
C VAL A 1071 -2.77 -15.25 -2.41
N SER A 1072 -3.17 -15.88 -1.30
CA SER A 1072 -3.32 -15.27 0.03
C SER A 1072 -1.98 -15.06 0.75
N LYS A 1073 -1.99 -14.28 1.85
CA LYS A 1073 -0.87 -14.30 2.82
C LYS A 1073 -1.02 -15.52 3.73
N LYS A 1074 0.10 -16.11 4.17
CA LYS A 1074 0.23 -17.30 5.04
C LYS A 1074 -0.54 -17.31 6.39
N SER A 1075 -1.30 -16.26 6.69
CA SER A 1075 -2.08 -16.11 7.93
C SER A 1075 -3.32 -15.24 7.77
N GLU A 1076 -3.62 -14.80 6.55
CA GLU A 1076 -4.74 -13.90 6.26
C GLU A 1076 -5.56 -14.43 5.10
N ARG A 1077 -6.85 -14.12 5.16
CA ARG A 1077 -7.83 -14.51 4.17
C ARG A 1077 -7.90 -13.55 2.97
N LYS A 1078 -6.92 -12.67 2.84
CA LYS A 1078 -6.81 -11.67 1.77
C LYS A 1078 -5.61 -11.97 0.87
N GLY A 1079 -5.67 -11.52 -0.38
CA GLY A 1079 -4.54 -11.62 -1.31
C GLY A 1079 -3.26 -11.01 -0.75
N ALA A 1080 -2.16 -11.69 -0.95
CA ALA A 1080 -0.85 -11.16 -0.65
C ALA A 1080 -0.53 -9.98 -1.58
N LYS A 1081 -0.32 -8.79 -0.98
CA LYS A 1081 0.10 -7.57 -1.68
C LYS A 1081 1.32 -7.90 -2.54
N LYS A 1082 1.12 -7.92 -3.87
CA LYS A 1082 2.14 -8.19 -4.91
C LYS A 1082 2.56 -9.65 -5.09
N LYS A 1083 1.76 -10.65 -4.67
CA LYS A 1083 2.03 -12.07 -4.94
C LYS A 1083 1.07 -12.62 -5.99
N TYR A 1084 1.50 -12.63 -7.25
CA TYR A 1084 0.72 -13.10 -8.40
C TYR A 1084 1.61 -13.59 -9.53
N ALA A 1085 1.06 -14.45 -10.38
CA ALA A 1085 1.75 -14.96 -11.57
C ALA A 1085 0.78 -14.94 -12.75
N LEU A 1086 1.20 -14.39 -13.88
CA LEU A 1086 0.39 -14.27 -15.11
C LEU A 1086 1.10 -15.01 -16.25
N CYS A 1087 0.35 -15.54 -17.20
CA CYS A 1087 0.87 -16.18 -18.41
C CYS A 1087 0.39 -15.44 -19.65
N SER A 1088 1.32 -14.99 -20.48
CA SER A 1088 1.03 -14.36 -21.77
C SER A 1088 0.55 -15.40 -22.79
N GLU A 1089 0.11 -14.93 -23.96
CA GLU A 1089 -0.28 -15.79 -25.09
C GLU A 1089 0.91 -16.60 -25.65
N ASN A 1090 2.13 -16.06 -25.54
CA ASN A 1090 3.37 -16.72 -25.96
C ASN A 1090 3.93 -17.69 -24.90
N ASN A 1091 3.14 -18.05 -23.89
CA ASN A 1091 3.56 -18.86 -22.75
C ASN A 1091 4.74 -18.26 -21.95
N GLU A 1092 4.82 -16.93 -21.86
CA GLU A 1092 5.78 -16.28 -20.96
C GLU A 1092 5.14 -16.01 -19.59
N LEU A 1093 5.84 -16.36 -18.51
CA LEU A 1093 5.36 -16.15 -17.15
C LEU A 1093 5.87 -14.84 -16.55
N LEU A 1094 4.94 -13.98 -16.13
CA LEU A 1094 5.21 -12.84 -15.28
C LEU A 1094 4.94 -13.21 -13.82
N ILE A 1095 5.99 -13.39 -13.02
CA ILE A 1095 5.88 -13.79 -11.61
C ILE A 1095 6.27 -12.62 -10.70
N LYS A 1096 5.43 -12.30 -9.72
CA LYS A 1096 5.67 -11.26 -8.71
C LYS A 1096 5.45 -11.80 -7.30
N GLY A 1097 6.36 -11.47 -6.38
CA GLY A 1097 6.23 -11.71 -4.93
C GLY A 1097 6.30 -13.17 -4.47
N PHE A 1098 6.47 -14.12 -5.39
CA PHE A 1098 6.61 -15.55 -5.09
C PHE A 1098 8.04 -15.92 -4.68
N GLU A 1099 8.17 -17.02 -3.94
CA GLU A 1099 9.42 -17.56 -3.40
C GLU A 1099 10.45 -17.91 -4.49
N VAL A 1100 10.02 -18.21 -5.71
CA VAL A 1100 10.83 -18.53 -6.88
C VAL A 1100 11.76 -17.37 -7.28
N VAL A 1101 11.33 -16.13 -7.03
CA VAL A 1101 12.13 -14.91 -7.25
C VAL A 1101 12.83 -14.43 -5.97
N ARG A 1102 12.88 -15.23 -4.90
CA ARG A 1102 13.54 -14.88 -3.64
C ARG A 1102 14.80 -15.70 -3.40
N ARG A 1103 15.94 -15.06 -3.20
CA ARG A 1103 17.23 -15.74 -2.88
C ARG A 1103 17.24 -16.60 -1.61
N ASP A 1104 16.47 -16.23 -0.59
CA ASP A 1104 16.47 -16.86 0.73
C ASP A 1104 15.65 -18.16 0.80
N TRP A 1105 15.37 -18.76 -0.35
CA TRP A 1105 14.65 -20.03 -0.50
C TRP A 1105 15.52 -21.08 -1.18
N ALA A 1106 15.36 -22.34 -0.76
CA ALA A 1106 16.09 -23.48 -1.31
C ALA A 1106 15.80 -23.69 -2.79
N VAL A 1107 16.80 -24.11 -3.57
CA VAL A 1107 16.66 -24.36 -5.03
C VAL A 1107 15.48 -25.27 -5.34
N ILE A 1108 15.30 -26.35 -4.57
CA ILE A 1108 14.19 -27.30 -4.72
C ILE A 1108 12.82 -26.64 -4.55
N ALA A 1109 12.67 -25.70 -3.62
CA ALA A 1109 11.42 -24.99 -3.40
C ALA A 1109 11.10 -24.05 -4.57
N LYS A 1110 12.11 -23.40 -5.14
CA LYS A 1110 11.95 -22.55 -6.33
C LYS A 1110 11.55 -23.36 -7.55
N GLU A 1111 12.23 -24.48 -7.80
CA GLU A 1111 11.90 -25.37 -8.92
C GLU A 1111 10.49 -25.95 -8.77
N MET A 1112 10.12 -26.34 -7.55
CA MET A 1112 8.78 -26.82 -7.25
C MET A 1112 7.71 -25.78 -7.53
N GLN A 1113 7.92 -24.56 -7.05
CA GLN A 1113 6.99 -23.47 -7.28
C GLN A 1113 6.89 -23.09 -8.76
N MET A 1114 8.02 -23.02 -9.48
CA MET A 1114 8.03 -22.74 -10.92
C MET A 1114 7.26 -23.80 -11.71
N LYS A 1115 7.57 -25.09 -11.50
CA LYS A 1115 6.87 -26.20 -12.20
C LYS A 1115 5.40 -26.23 -11.87
N THR A 1116 5.03 -25.97 -10.61
CA THR A 1116 3.64 -25.87 -10.16
C THR A 1116 2.91 -24.75 -10.90
N LEU A 1117 3.51 -23.55 -10.99
CA LEU A 1117 2.95 -22.42 -11.74
C LEU A 1117 2.83 -22.74 -13.24
N GLN A 1118 3.81 -23.41 -13.85
CA GLN A 1118 3.75 -23.83 -15.26
C GLN A 1118 2.60 -24.81 -15.51
N LEU A 1119 2.44 -25.83 -14.66
CA LEU A 1119 1.34 -26.80 -14.77
C LEU A 1119 -0.03 -26.11 -14.67
N ILE A 1120 -0.17 -25.17 -13.73
CA ILE A 1120 -1.43 -24.45 -13.48
C ILE A 1120 -1.72 -23.45 -14.60
N LEU A 1121 -0.77 -22.58 -14.92
CA LEU A 1121 -1.01 -21.42 -15.80
C LEU A 1121 -0.94 -21.77 -17.28
N MET A 1122 -0.02 -22.67 -17.68
CA MET A 1122 0.14 -23.04 -19.09
C MET A 1122 -0.75 -24.21 -19.47
N LYS A 1123 -0.76 -25.27 -18.63
CA LYS A 1123 -1.43 -26.54 -18.95
C LYS A 1123 -2.82 -26.68 -18.33
N LYS A 1124 -3.18 -25.83 -17.36
CA LYS A 1124 -4.41 -25.94 -16.55
C LYS A 1124 -4.55 -27.31 -15.85
N ASP A 1125 -3.42 -27.96 -15.55
CA ASP A 1125 -3.40 -29.28 -14.93
C ASP A 1125 -3.17 -29.18 -13.42
N PHE A 1126 -4.26 -28.96 -12.70
CA PHE A 1126 -4.25 -28.74 -11.25
C PHE A 1126 -3.86 -30.01 -10.49
N LYS A 1127 -4.34 -31.19 -10.90
CA LYS A 1127 -4.08 -32.45 -10.19
C LYS A 1127 -2.62 -32.86 -10.29
N SER A 1128 -2.00 -32.71 -11.46
CA SER A 1128 -0.57 -33.00 -11.61
C SER A 1128 0.30 -32.08 -10.76
N SER A 1129 -0.14 -30.85 -10.45
CA SER A 1129 0.60 -29.95 -9.55
C SER A 1129 0.67 -30.47 -8.11
N LEU A 1130 -0.42 -31.06 -7.59
CA LEU A 1130 -0.42 -31.72 -6.27
C LEU A 1130 0.40 -33.03 -6.28
N ASN A 1131 0.26 -33.83 -7.35
CA ASN A 1131 1.04 -35.06 -7.51
C ASN A 1131 2.55 -34.80 -7.60
N LEU A 1132 2.94 -33.69 -8.22
CA LEU A 1132 4.33 -33.24 -8.30
C LEU A 1132 4.89 -32.92 -6.89
N LEU A 1133 4.12 -32.26 -6.03
CA LEU A 1133 4.51 -32.02 -4.63
C LEU A 1133 4.72 -33.36 -3.90
N HIS A 1134 3.75 -34.27 -3.96
CA HIS A 1134 3.83 -35.56 -3.26
C HIS A 1134 4.97 -36.46 -3.75
N SER A 1135 5.17 -36.55 -5.07
CA SER A 1135 6.29 -37.32 -5.64
C SER A 1135 7.64 -36.74 -5.23
N THR A 1136 7.76 -35.40 -5.17
CA THR A 1136 8.99 -34.74 -4.70
C THR A 1136 9.25 -35.01 -3.23
N ILE A 1137 8.23 -34.93 -2.36
CA ILE A 1137 8.34 -35.28 -0.94
C ILE A 1137 8.81 -36.74 -0.78
N ASN A 1138 8.27 -37.66 -1.57
CA ASN A 1138 8.69 -39.06 -1.55
C ASN A 1138 10.15 -39.25 -2.00
N LEU A 1139 10.60 -38.52 -3.02
CA LEU A 1139 11.99 -38.56 -3.48
C LEU A 1139 12.95 -37.98 -2.43
N MET A 1140 12.56 -36.91 -1.72
CA MET A 1140 13.33 -36.35 -0.59
C MET A 1140 13.45 -37.37 0.53
N LYS A 1141 12.34 -37.99 0.96
CA LYS A 1141 12.34 -39.00 2.03
C LYS A 1141 13.17 -40.24 1.69
N LYS A 1142 13.25 -40.61 0.40
CA LYS A 1142 14.11 -41.69 -0.11
C LYS A 1142 15.58 -41.29 -0.32
N GLY A 1143 15.95 -40.03 -0.02
CA GLY A 1143 17.32 -39.53 -0.19
C GLY A 1143 17.79 -39.45 -1.65
N LYS A 1144 16.86 -39.41 -2.62
CA LYS A 1144 17.18 -39.41 -4.06
C LYS A 1144 17.45 -38.02 -4.65
N ILE A 1145 17.48 -36.97 -3.82
CA ILE A 1145 17.69 -35.59 -4.27
C ILE A 1145 19.09 -35.13 -3.83
N PRO A 1146 19.91 -34.57 -4.74
CA PRO A 1146 21.26 -34.13 -4.42
C PRO A 1146 21.28 -32.90 -3.49
N VAL A 1147 22.32 -32.78 -2.65
CA VAL A 1147 22.50 -31.72 -1.64
C VAL A 1147 22.37 -30.31 -2.22
N GLN A 1148 22.86 -30.11 -3.45
CA GLN A 1148 22.84 -28.83 -4.17
C GLN A 1148 21.41 -28.27 -4.35
N LYS A 1149 20.40 -29.14 -4.40
CA LYS A 1149 18.99 -28.72 -4.50
C LYS A 1149 18.47 -28.12 -3.19
N PHE A 1150 19.16 -28.31 -2.08
CA PHE A 1150 18.77 -27.82 -0.76
C PHE A 1150 19.44 -26.50 -0.38
N VAL A 1151 20.32 -25.97 -1.23
CA VAL A 1151 21.09 -24.75 -0.94
C VAL A 1151 20.19 -23.52 -0.82
N ILE A 1152 20.34 -22.80 0.30
CA ILE A 1152 19.74 -21.50 0.56
C ILE A 1152 20.82 -20.42 0.43
N LYS A 1153 20.48 -19.28 -0.17
CA LYS A 1153 21.43 -18.19 -0.41
C LYS A 1153 21.06 -16.93 0.37
N THR A 1154 21.92 -16.52 1.31
CA THR A 1154 21.69 -15.30 2.11
C THR A 1154 22.94 -14.44 2.19
N ARG A 1155 22.76 -13.12 2.04
CA ARG A 1155 23.87 -12.16 2.01
C ARG A 1155 24.28 -11.72 3.40
N LEU A 1156 25.59 -11.71 3.67
CA LEU A 1156 26.13 -11.05 4.85
C LEU A 1156 26.08 -9.54 4.68
N THR A 1157 25.56 -8.84 5.69
CA THR A 1157 25.37 -7.38 5.70
C THR A 1157 26.37 -6.66 6.60
N LYS A 1158 26.99 -7.39 7.53
CA LYS A 1158 27.94 -6.89 8.51
C LYS A 1158 29.12 -7.86 8.61
N LYS A 1159 30.15 -7.47 9.34
CA LYS A 1159 31.20 -8.40 9.78
C LYS A 1159 30.60 -9.41 10.76
N LEU A 1160 31.14 -10.63 10.82
CA LEU A 1160 30.56 -11.74 11.60
C LEU A 1160 30.45 -11.43 13.10
N ASP A 1161 31.38 -10.65 13.64
CA ASP A 1161 31.43 -10.17 15.03
C ASP A 1161 30.41 -9.06 15.34
N ALA A 1162 29.90 -8.35 14.33
CA ALA A 1162 28.92 -7.28 14.47
C ALA A 1162 27.45 -7.76 14.39
N TYR A 1163 27.23 -9.08 14.36
CA TYR A 1163 25.90 -9.68 14.40
C TYR A 1163 25.49 -10.01 15.84
N GLU A 1164 24.48 -9.32 16.35
CA GLU A 1164 23.89 -9.59 17.68
C GLU A 1164 23.17 -10.95 17.73
N ASN A 1165 22.63 -11.42 16.59
CA ASN A 1165 21.91 -12.69 16.48
C ASN A 1165 22.55 -13.61 15.42
N VAL A 1166 22.98 -14.80 15.84
CA VAL A 1166 23.59 -15.82 14.97
C VAL A 1166 22.51 -16.62 14.23
N SER A 1167 22.13 -16.11 13.07
CA SER A 1167 21.22 -16.79 12.13
C SER A 1167 21.94 -17.86 11.29
N PRO A 1168 21.23 -18.75 10.57
CA PRO A 1168 21.84 -19.89 9.89
C PRO A 1168 22.96 -19.53 8.90
N HIS A 1169 22.78 -18.51 8.06
CA HIS A 1169 23.84 -18.08 7.15
C HIS A 1169 25.07 -17.52 7.87
N VAL A 1170 24.88 -16.86 9.03
CA VAL A 1170 25.98 -16.38 9.86
C VAL A 1170 26.70 -17.56 10.53
N SER A 1171 25.97 -18.56 11.01
CA SER A 1171 26.56 -19.76 11.62
C SER A 1171 27.34 -20.59 10.60
N ALA A 1172 26.76 -20.85 9.42
CA ALA A 1172 27.46 -21.51 8.32
C ALA A 1172 28.73 -20.74 7.94
N ALA A 1173 28.66 -19.41 7.87
CA ALA A 1173 29.82 -18.57 7.60
C ALA A 1173 30.87 -18.61 8.73
N ILE A 1174 30.48 -18.63 10.00
CA ILE A 1174 31.41 -18.78 11.13
C ILE A 1174 32.12 -20.14 11.06
N LYS A 1175 31.38 -21.23 10.78
CA LYS A 1175 31.96 -22.58 10.66
C LYS A 1175 32.92 -22.66 9.48
N ALA A 1176 32.53 -22.12 8.34
CA ALA A 1176 33.40 -22.05 7.17
C ALA A 1176 34.66 -21.22 7.49
N LYS A 1177 34.50 -20.06 8.14
CA LYS A 1177 35.64 -19.24 8.59
C LYS A 1177 36.58 -20.00 9.53
N ASN A 1178 36.03 -20.73 10.50
CA ASN A 1178 36.82 -21.57 11.41
C ASN A 1178 37.53 -22.72 10.69
N ASN A 1179 36.99 -23.17 9.55
CA ASN A 1179 37.59 -24.16 8.67
C ASN A 1179 38.48 -23.53 7.57
N GLY A 1180 38.84 -22.25 7.70
CA GLY A 1180 39.74 -21.55 6.78
C GLY A 1180 39.07 -21.00 5.51
N ALA A 1181 37.78 -20.66 5.54
CA ALA A 1181 37.13 -19.95 4.43
C ALA A 1181 37.13 -18.43 4.66
N LEU A 1182 37.38 -17.64 3.61
CA LEU A 1182 37.22 -16.19 3.70
C LEU A 1182 35.77 -15.78 3.69
N ILE A 1183 35.38 -15.06 4.73
CA ILE A 1183 34.06 -14.48 4.85
C ILE A 1183 34.18 -12.96 5.05
N ILE A 1184 33.67 -12.19 4.08
CA ILE A 1184 33.57 -10.74 4.15
C ILE A 1184 32.12 -10.25 4.08
N PRO A 1185 31.80 -9.08 4.67
CA PRO A 1185 30.50 -8.46 4.49
C PRO A 1185 30.21 -8.24 3.00
N GLY A 1186 28.97 -8.49 2.59
CA GLY A 1186 28.54 -8.43 1.19
C GLY A 1186 28.52 -9.78 0.48
N MET A 1187 29.26 -10.79 0.97
CA MET A 1187 29.28 -12.14 0.39
C MET A 1187 27.91 -12.82 0.50
N LEU A 1188 27.59 -13.58 -0.55
CA LEU A 1188 26.43 -14.47 -0.56
C LEU A 1188 26.86 -15.82 0.01
N ILE A 1189 26.28 -16.20 1.15
CA ILE A 1189 26.56 -17.48 1.79
C ILE A 1189 25.57 -18.50 1.25
N HIS A 1190 26.10 -19.54 0.63
CA HIS A 1190 25.37 -20.73 0.19
C HIS A 1190 25.45 -21.75 1.31
N TYR A 1191 24.31 -22.07 1.92
CA TYR A 1191 24.28 -22.98 3.06
C TYR A 1191 23.12 -23.96 2.98
N VAL A 1192 23.31 -25.10 3.64
CA VAL A 1192 22.35 -26.19 3.76
C VAL A 1192 22.10 -26.45 5.24
N ILE A 1193 20.84 -26.61 5.63
CA ILE A 1193 20.43 -27.13 6.94
C ILE A 1193 20.53 -28.66 6.92
N THR A 1194 21.36 -29.24 7.78
CA THR A 1194 21.65 -30.67 7.82
C THR A 1194 20.98 -31.36 9.00
N LYS A 1195 20.82 -32.68 8.92
CA LYS A 1195 20.21 -33.48 9.97
C LYS A 1195 21.18 -33.62 11.15
N ASN A 1196 21.05 -32.75 12.14
CA ASN A 1196 21.80 -32.82 13.40
C ASN A 1196 20.92 -32.38 14.60
N SER A 1197 21.38 -32.59 15.83
CA SER A 1197 20.74 -32.06 17.05
C SER A 1197 21.08 -30.58 17.27
N GLY A 1198 20.24 -29.84 18.02
CA GLY A 1198 20.45 -28.41 18.31
C GLY A 1198 19.55 -27.45 17.51
N ARG A 1199 19.87 -26.15 17.57
CA ARG A 1199 19.11 -25.07 16.91
C ARG A 1199 19.35 -25.10 15.39
N ILE A 1200 18.46 -24.47 14.61
CA ILE A 1200 18.59 -24.42 13.13
C ILE A 1200 19.94 -23.85 12.70
N SER A 1201 20.46 -22.85 13.41
CA SER A 1201 21.80 -22.30 13.14
C SER A 1201 22.91 -23.34 13.35
N ASP A 1202 22.83 -24.16 14.40
CA ASP A 1202 23.80 -25.22 14.69
C ASP A 1202 23.80 -26.32 13.62
N LYS A 1203 22.69 -26.49 12.92
CA LYS A 1203 22.52 -27.42 11.80
C LYS A 1203 22.97 -26.88 10.45
N SER A 1204 23.36 -25.61 10.36
CA SER A 1204 23.73 -25.00 9.08
C SER A 1204 25.21 -25.21 8.72
N PHE A 1205 25.48 -25.58 7.47
CA PHE A 1205 26.84 -25.72 6.90
C PHE A 1205 26.87 -25.09 5.52
N THR A 1206 28.03 -24.66 5.05
CA THR A 1206 28.13 -24.21 3.65
C THR A 1206 27.86 -25.37 2.68
N GLU A 1207 27.49 -25.05 1.44
CA GLU A 1207 27.28 -26.06 0.39
C GLU A 1207 28.50 -26.97 0.23
N GLU A 1208 29.69 -26.37 0.12
CA GLU A 1208 30.97 -27.08 0.01
C GLU A 1208 31.22 -28.02 1.20
N GLU A 1209 31.05 -27.54 2.43
CA GLU A 1209 31.24 -28.36 3.62
C GLU A 1209 30.22 -29.50 3.69
N ALA A 1210 28.97 -29.25 3.32
CA ALA A 1210 27.92 -30.27 3.33
C ALA A 1210 28.24 -31.39 2.32
N VAL A 1211 28.71 -31.03 1.12
CA VAL A 1211 29.14 -31.99 0.09
C VAL A 1211 30.39 -32.75 0.55
N LYS A 1212 31.43 -32.02 0.97
CA LYS A 1212 32.72 -32.59 1.42
C LYS A 1212 32.55 -33.57 2.58
N LYS A 1213 31.71 -33.23 3.55
CA LYS A 1213 31.44 -34.07 4.73
C LYS A 1213 30.29 -35.07 4.52
N LYS A 1214 29.75 -35.18 3.30
CA LYS A 1214 28.61 -36.04 2.94
C LYS A 1214 27.42 -35.88 3.91
N LEU A 1215 27.15 -34.66 4.35
CA LEU A 1215 26.09 -34.38 5.32
C LEU A 1215 24.72 -34.54 4.67
N THR A 1216 23.81 -35.21 5.39
CA THR A 1216 22.43 -35.38 4.93
C THR A 1216 21.61 -34.12 5.22
N PRO A 1217 20.88 -33.55 4.23
CA PRO A 1217 19.95 -32.45 4.48
C PRO A 1217 18.86 -32.84 5.50
N ASP A 1218 18.42 -31.87 6.31
CA ASP A 1218 17.27 -32.06 7.21
C ASP A 1218 15.97 -32.03 6.39
N TYR A 1219 15.59 -33.17 5.79
CA TYR A 1219 14.44 -33.23 4.88
C TYR A 1219 13.14 -32.76 5.53
N GLU A 1220 12.93 -33.03 6.83
CA GLU A 1220 11.76 -32.54 7.55
C GLU A 1220 11.75 -31.01 7.68
N TYR A 1221 12.91 -30.40 7.96
CA TYR A 1221 13.04 -28.95 7.89
C TYR A 1221 12.66 -28.41 6.51
N TYR A 1222 13.20 -28.97 5.42
CA TYR A 1222 12.91 -28.47 4.08
C TYR A 1222 11.48 -28.71 3.65
N ILE A 1223 10.87 -29.87 3.94
CA ILE A 1223 9.48 -30.15 3.60
C ILE A 1223 8.57 -29.10 4.26
N ASN A 1224 8.72 -28.90 5.57
CA ASN A 1224 7.80 -28.08 6.37
C ASN A 1224 8.09 -26.58 6.29
N ASN A 1225 9.32 -26.16 5.99
CA ASN A 1225 9.71 -24.74 6.02
C ASN A 1225 10.05 -24.16 4.63
N GLN A 1226 10.26 -24.99 3.60
CA GLN A 1226 10.70 -24.55 2.27
C GLN A 1226 9.80 -25.11 1.15
N LEU A 1227 9.60 -26.42 1.05
CA LEU A 1227 8.89 -27.02 -0.08
C LEU A 1227 7.38 -26.75 -0.02
N ILE A 1228 6.67 -27.27 0.99
CA ILE A 1228 5.22 -27.07 1.14
C ILE A 1228 4.90 -25.58 1.18
N PRO A 1229 5.58 -24.75 2.00
CA PRO A 1229 5.20 -23.35 2.13
C PRO A 1229 5.48 -22.49 0.88
N SER A 1230 6.18 -23.03 -0.13
CA SER A 1230 6.32 -22.38 -1.44
C SER A 1230 5.09 -22.58 -2.33
N VAL A 1231 4.43 -23.74 -2.29
CA VAL A 1231 3.29 -24.04 -3.18
C VAL A 1231 1.94 -24.06 -2.47
N GLU A 1232 1.93 -24.10 -1.15
CA GLU A 1232 0.71 -24.19 -0.34
C GLU A 1232 -0.35 -23.16 -0.72
N GLU A 1233 0.01 -21.87 -0.74
CA GLU A 1233 -0.95 -20.80 -1.06
C GLU A 1233 -1.38 -20.81 -2.54
N ILE A 1234 -0.56 -21.38 -3.43
CA ILE A 1234 -0.90 -21.58 -4.85
C ILE A 1234 -1.94 -22.70 -4.98
N LEU A 1235 -1.68 -23.83 -4.31
CA LEU A 1235 -2.56 -25.01 -4.31
C LEU A 1235 -3.91 -24.69 -3.63
N LYS A 1236 -3.89 -23.94 -2.53
CA LYS A 1236 -5.10 -23.44 -1.87
C LYS A 1236 -5.92 -22.53 -2.78
N ALA A 1237 -5.27 -21.64 -3.55
CA ALA A 1237 -5.95 -20.73 -4.47
C ALA A 1237 -6.69 -21.45 -5.63
N ILE A 1238 -6.26 -22.66 -5.99
CA ILE A 1238 -6.94 -23.51 -7.00
C ILE A 1238 -7.86 -24.57 -6.38
N GLY A 1239 -8.04 -24.56 -5.05
CA GLY A 1239 -9.06 -25.36 -4.36
C GLY A 1239 -8.58 -26.60 -3.61
N PHE A 1240 -7.27 -26.86 -3.49
CA PHE A 1240 -6.77 -27.96 -2.67
C PHE A 1240 -6.80 -27.64 -1.17
N THR A 1241 -7.17 -28.62 -0.35
CA THR A 1241 -7.23 -28.50 1.11
C THR A 1241 -5.87 -28.70 1.78
N GLU A 1242 -5.70 -28.22 3.01
CA GLU A 1242 -4.47 -28.46 3.81
C GLU A 1242 -4.22 -29.96 4.02
N GLU A 1243 -5.27 -30.76 4.16
CA GLU A 1243 -5.16 -32.21 4.35
C GLU A 1243 -4.61 -32.90 3.09
N GLU A 1244 -5.10 -32.51 1.91
CA GLU A 1244 -4.61 -33.02 0.63
C GLU A 1244 -3.16 -32.63 0.38
N ILE A 1245 -2.73 -31.44 0.80
CA ILE A 1245 -1.35 -30.95 0.65
C ILE A 1245 -0.40 -31.65 1.61
N MET A 1246 -0.83 -31.90 2.85
CA MET A 1246 0.02 -32.46 3.92
C MET A 1246 0.08 -33.99 3.92
N LYS A 1247 -0.89 -34.67 3.29
CA LYS A 1247 -1.00 -36.13 3.18
C LYS A 1247 -0.61 -36.87 4.48
N LYS A 1248 -1.41 -36.71 5.55
CA LYS A 1248 -1.26 -37.51 6.78
C LYS A 1248 -1.64 -38.95 6.48
N GLU A 1249 -0.71 -39.89 6.60
CA GLU A 1249 -1.03 -41.32 6.63
C GLU A 1249 -1.96 -41.58 7.83
N GLN A 1250 -3.13 -42.15 7.56
CA GLN A 1250 -3.97 -42.71 8.61
C GLN A 1250 -3.19 -43.84 9.29
N LYS A 1251 -2.81 -43.66 10.55
CA LYS A 1251 -2.48 -44.81 11.39
C LYS A 1251 -3.75 -45.60 11.60
N THR A 1252 -3.82 -46.80 11.04
CA THR A 1252 -4.81 -47.81 11.41
C THR A 1252 -4.63 -48.19 12.88
N LEU A 1253 -5.74 -48.55 13.52
CA LEU A 1253 -5.88 -48.82 14.96
C LEU A 1253 -5.10 -50.06 15.47
N GLU A 1254 -4.30 -50.71 14.63
CA GLU A 1254 -3.51 -51.90 14.97
C GLU A 1254 -2.19 -51.59 15.71
N GLY A 1255 -1.81 -50.30 15.82
CA GLY A 1255 -0.59 -49.90 16.53
C GLY A 1255 -0.76 -49.66 18.04
N PHE A 1256 -1.88 -50.08 18.65
CA PHE A 1256 -2.19 -49.86 20.07
C PHE A 1256 -2.63 -51.12 20.83
N MET A 1257 -2.43 -52.32 20.26
CA MET A 1257 -2.53 -53.58 20.98
C MET A 1257 -1.16 -54.21 21.19
#